data_AF-A0A7C2BSF9-F1
#
_entry.id   AF-A0A7C2BSF9-F1
#
_cell.length_a   1.000
_cell.length_b   1.000
_cell.length_c   1.000
_cell.angle_alpha   90.00
_cell.angle_beta   90.00
_cell.angle_gamma   90.00
#
_symmetry.space_group_name_H-M   'P 1'
#
loop_
_entity.id
_entity.type
_entity.pdbx_description
1 polymer ?
#
loop_
_entity_poly.entity_id
_entity_poly.type
_entity_poly.pdbx_seq_one_letter_code
_entity_poly.pdbx_strand_id
1 'polypeptide(L)'
;MVKKAKKKVAKKKAAKKKTAKKKVAKKKDANTKFVELFWKARGEHVKFEKKASAKRRMHKQAVTFAIEHKMKWGELLLDVSLRSRQGKSKYALEKLESEWDVIPDLHRGLAFFLKGSALQNLNRNDEAINEYRKALADPKFNGSGIAWNNIGTAYTTEDEYDEAVKAYRKALADPKYDTRGMTWNNLGLTHADNGEYDEAIKAYHKVLEDSKYETPSYAWYNMGNAYSDKGEYDEAVKAYRKALADTEFEKPGYAWNNLGNAYRSKGEYNKAIKAYRKSLADSKNDTPSRTLSNLGITYRIMGDDKQARKAFKEALEKSEKGSWQHTQAQKLLSLLEADIKPEAMSSDDRSSLERPVMAVKEGPEERLHAKMQGKQESEYEEYLKKKDSGRGDTLSILRGWSSAVTLLEGSEQLWRGGGYFIKWQDKGIVIDPGFDFLRNFHDAGYHGREIDAVLITHNHTDHTADLRSIDDLRYELYFRRNKDPHRKIKPYLLMWDEDSNEKIKLPIPKAAHRFSPIIFTVGLCDPTCTIKKKHDLPFHVKYFPVEHGEGIINNPVGFKVVLKDGNKNALTIGFTGDTEYFEGLGKHLSGCDILIGHISQPERAEFTDTKHRKKNHLGYNGLVELIKAAKPKLTLVGEFWGGIGDYRIDLVQCLRERTGCNEILPAGIGLNVRLPSLEVECTNCGLAISCVKPHVGPPTEQFGNLSYLCDRCYLD
;
A
#
# COMPACT_ATOMS: atom_id res chain seq x y z
N MET A 1 -88.16 41.39 -17.91
CA MET A 1 -87.15 40.77 -18.80
C MET A 1 -85.76 40.58 -18.17
N VAL A 2 -85.29 41.48 -17.29
CA VAL A 2 -83.95 41.43 -16.65
C VAL A 2 -83.66 40.15 -15.84
N LYS A 3 -84.63 39.60 -15.09
CA LYS A 3 -84.45 38.34 -14.33
C LYS A 3 -84.20 37.12 -15.24
N LYS A 4 -84.84 37.04 -16.42
CA LYS A 4 -84.59 35.96 -17.41
C LYS A 4 -83.20 36.08 -18.04
N ALA A 5 -82.72 37.31 -18.29
CA ALA A 5 -81.38 37.56 -18.80
C ALA A 5 -80.28 37.15 -17.80
N LYS A 6 -80.41 37.54 -16.52
CA LYS A 6 -79.48 37.15 -15.45
C LYS A 6 -79.39 35.62 -15.27
N LYS A 7 -80.52 34.90 -15.36
CA LYS A 7 -80.56 33.42 -15.26
C LYS A 7 -79.89 32.71 -16.46
N LYS A 8 -80.01 33.26 -17.69
CA LYS A 8 -79.29 32.76 -18.88
C LYS A 8 -77.77 32.96 -18.77
N VAL A 9 -77.31 34.11 -18.27
CA VAL A 9 -75.88 34.41 -18.06
C VAL A 9 -75.27 33.48 -16.98
N ALA A 10 -76.00 33.24 -15.89
CA ALA A 10 -75.56 32.31 -14.84
C ALA A 10 -75.46 30.86 -15.35
N LYS A 11 -76.42 30.37 -16.14
CA LYS A 11 -76.36 29.05 -16.79
C LYS A 11 -75.18 28.94 -17.77
N LYS A 12 -74.90 29.97 -18.58
CA LYS A 12 -73.73 30.00 -19.49
C LYS A 12 -72.40 30.00 -18.72
N LYS A 13 -72.28 30.74 -17.61
CA LYS A 13 -71.09 30.71 -16.74
C LYS A 13 -70.89 29.35 -16.06
N ALA A 14 -71.97 28.73 -15.57
CA ALA A 14 -71.92 27.39 -14.97
C ALA A 14 -71.56 26.29 -16.00
N ALA A 15 -72.10 26.38 -17.22
CA ALA A 15 -71.73 25.48 -18.32
C ALA A 15 -70.26 25.66 -18.73
N LYS A 16 -69.76 26.90 -18.90
CA LYS A 16 -68.34 27.17 -19.15
C LYS A 16 -67.43 26.63 -18.04
N LYS A 17 -67.83 26.77 -16.76
CA LYS A 17 -67.08 26.25 -15.60
C LYS A 17 -67.09 24.71 -15.56
N LYS A 18 -68.20 24.04 -15.90
CA LYS A 18 -68.27 22.57 -16.05
C LYS A 18 -67.42 22.07 -17.22
N THR A 19 -67.46 22.73 -18.38
CA THR A 19 -66.64 22.38 -19.55
C THR A 19 -65.16 22.61 -19.29
N ALA A 20 -64.79 23.69 -18.59
CA ALA A 20 -63.41 23.94 -18.15
C ALA A 20 -62.93 22.87 -17.17
N LYS A 21 -63.74 22.50 -16.16
CA LYS A 21 -63.42 21.40 -15.23
C LYS A 21 -63.25 20.05 -15.96
N LYS A 22 -64.10 19.73 -16.94
CA LYS A 22 -63.96 18.52 -17.78
C LYS A 22 -62.68 18.55 -18.64
N LYS A 23 -62.32 19.69 -19.23
CA LYS A 23 -61.06 19.85 -19.98
C LYS A 23 -59.82 19.69 -19.08
N VAL A 24 -59.85 20.23 -17.87
CA VAL A 24 -58.78 20.07 -16.87
C VAL A 24 -58.66 18.60 -16.41
N ALA A 25 -59.78 17.92 -16.15
CA ALA A 25 -59.78 16.50 -15.80
C ALA A 25 -59.23 15.62 -16.94
N LYS A 26 -59.66 15.85 -18.19
CA LYS A 26 -59.15 15.14 -19.38
C LYS A 26 -57.65 15.39 -19.62
N LYS A 27 -57.16 16.61 -19.33
CA LYS A 27 -55.74 16.95 -19.43
C LYS A 27 -54.91 16.30 -18.32
N LYS A 28 -55.45 16.20 -17.10
CA LYS A 28 -54.82 15.47 -15.99
C LYS A 28 -54.66 13.99 -16.31
N ASP A 29 -55.70 13.38 -16.88
CA ASP A 29 -55.70 11.99 -17.35
C ASP A 29 -54.66 11.73 -18.46
N ALA A 30 -54.58 12.64 -19.45
CA ALA A 30 -53.58 12.53 -20.52
C ALA A 30 -52.13 12.67 -20.03
N ASN A 31 -51.86 13.57 -19.07
CA ASN A 31 -50.51 13.75 -18.52
C ASN A 31 -50.06 12.52 -17.71
N THR A 32 -50.95 11.95 -16.89
CA THR A 32 -50.66 10.70 -16.15
C THR A 32 -50.34 9.57 -17.12
N LYS A 33 -51.17 9.40 -18.16
CA LYS A 33 -50.94 8.38 -19.19
C LYS A 33 -49.63 8.58 -19.97
N PHE A 34 -49.26 9.82 -20.27
CA PHE A 34 -47.96 10.10 -20.89
C PHE A 34 -46.80 9.67 -20.00
N VAL A 35 -46.82 10.01 -18.71
CA VAL A 35 -45.73 9.66 -17.79
C VAL A 35 -45.57 8.15 -17.65
N GLU A 36 -46.68 7.39 -17.62
CA GLU A 36 -46.64 5.92 -17.67
C GLU A 36 -46.00 5.40 -18.97
N LEU A 37 -46.36 5.96 -20.12
CA LEU A 37 -45.77 5.60 -21.41
C LEU A 37 -44.29 5.97 -21.49
N PHE A 38 -43.90 7.10 -20.91
CA PHE A 38 -42.52 7.55 -20.83
C PHE A 38 -41.65 6.52 -20.10
N TRP A 39 -42.07 6.10 -18.91
CA TRP A 39 -41.33 5.11 -18.12
C TRP A 39 -41.28 3.73 -18.80
N LYS A 40 -42.37 3.31 -19.46
CA LYS A 40 -42.38 2.10 -20.30
C LYS A 40 -41.43 2.20 -21.49
N ALA A 41 -41.33 3.36 -22.13
CA ALA A 41 -40.41 3.61 -23.25
C ALA A 41 -38.94 3.65 -22.80
N ARG A 42 -38.68 4.08 -21.57
CA ARG A 42 -37.35 4.05 -20.95
C ARG A 42 -36.94 2.62 -20.56
N GLY A 43 -37.91 1.80 -20.16
CA GLY A 43 -37.73 0.37 -19.87
C GLY A 43 -37.40 0.08 -18.40
N GLU A 44 -37.73 0.99 -17.49
CA GLU A 44 -37.42 0.88 -16.05
C GLU A 44 -38.65 0.46 -15.20
N HIS A 45 -39.80 0.21 -15.85
CA HIS A 45 -41.02 -0.38 -15.28
C HIS A 45 -41.36 -1.68 -16.03
N VAL A 46 -40.84 -2.80 -15.50
CA VAL A 46 -41.26 -4.22 -15.52
C VAL A 46 -41.99 -4.87 -16.70
N LYS A 47 -41.55 -6.13 -16.93
CA LYS A 47 -42.11 -7.23 -17.75
C LYS A 47 -42.38 -6.85 -19.19
N PHE A 48 -41.45 -7.07 -20.11
CA PHE A 48 -41.75 -7.55 -21.47
C PHE A 48 -40.47 -7.99 -22.21
N GLU A 49 -40.35 -9.32 -22.31
CA GLU A 49 -39.84 -10.14 -23.42
C GLU A 49 -38.77 -9.58 -24.39
N LYS A 50 -37.71 -10.37 -24.52
CA LYS A 50 -36.76 -10.52 -25.64
C LYS A 50 -37.04 -9.63 -26.88
N LYS A 51 -36.38 -8.47 -26.95
CA LYS A 51 -35.68 -7.85 -28.12
C LYS A 51 -35.74 -6.32 -28.09
N ALA A 52 -34.65 -5.67 -28.53
CA ALA A 52 -34.55 -4.22 -28.77
C ALA A 52 -35.70 -3.63 -29.64
N SER A 53 -36.40 -4.47 -30.41
CA SER A 53 -37.60 -4.10 -31.17
C SER A 53 -38.78 -3.65 -30.29
N ALA A 54 -38.98 -4.25 -29.11
CA ALA A 54 -40.08 -3.89 -28.21
C ALA A 54 -39.86 -2.51 -27.56
N LYS A 55 -38.63 -2.20 -27.12
CA LYS A 55 -38.25 -0.87 -26.61
C LYS A 55 -38.46 0.22 -27.67
N ARG A 56 -38.07 -0.06 -28.93
CA ARG A 56 -38.34 0.84 -30.07
C ARG A 56 -39.85 1.03 -30.29
N ARG A 57 -40.66 -0.03 -30.16
CA ARG A 57 -42.12 0.04 -30.27
C ARG A 57 -42.74 0.91 -29.17
N MET A 58 -42.35 0.73 -27.91
CA MET A 58 -42.87 1.52 -26.78
C MET A 58 -42.48 3.00 -26.89
N HIS A 59 -41.23 3.27 -27.28
CA HIS A 59 -40.78 4.64 -27.54
C HIS A 59 -41.59 5.30 -28.67
N LYS A 60 -41.82 4.58 -29.78
CA LYS A 60 -42.68 5.06 -30.87
C LYS A 60 -44.10 5.37 -30.39
N GLN A 61 -44.70 4.49 -29.58
CA GLN A 61 -46.03 4.72 -28.99
C GLN A 61 -46.08 5.98 -28.11
N ALA A 62 -45.07 6.19 -27.26
CA ALA A 62 -44.99 7.37 -26.41
C ALA A 62 -44.85 8.67 -27.23
N VAL A 63 -44.02 8.66 -28.29
CA VAL A 63 -43.88 9.79 -29.21
C VAL A 63 -45.19 10.07 -29.95
N THR A 64 -45.84 9.04 -30.51
CA THR A 64 -47.14 9.19 -31.18
C THR A 64 -48.19 9.78 -30.23
N PHE A 65 -48.27 9.28 -29.00
CA PHE A 65 -49.18 9.81 -28.00
C PHE A 65 -48.92 11.30 -27.68
N ALA A 66 -47.65 11.70 -27.54
CA ALA A 66 -47.26 13.09 -27.30
C ALA A 66 -47.71 14.01 -28.45
N ILE A 67 -47.49 13.59 -29.71
CA ILE A 67 -47.89 14.34 -30.90
C ILE A 67 -49.43 14.49 -30.96
N GLU A 68 -50.17 13.40 -30.80
CA GLU A 68 -51.65 13.41 -30.83
C GLU A 68 -52.25 14.33 -29.77
N HIS A 69 -51.59 14.45 -28.61
CA HIS A 69 -52.03 15.29 -27.50
C HIS A 69 -51.35 16.66 -27.46
N LYS A 70 -50.55 17.01 -28.49
CA LYS A 70 -49.83 18.29 -28.64
C LYS A 70 -48.89 18.60 -27.47
N MET A 71 -48.20 17.59 -26.96
CA MET A 71 -47.28 17.68 -25.83
C MET A 71 -45.84 17.89 -26.32
N LYS A 72 -45.50 19.12 -26.77
CA LYS A 72 -44.14 19.45 -27.23
C LYS A 72 -43.06 19.12 -26.19
N TRP A 73 -43.34 19.36 -24.91
CA TRP A 73 -42.47 18.99 -23.80
C TRP A 73 -42.28 17.46 -23.68
N GLY A 74 -43.30 16.66 -24.00
CA GLY A 74 -43.22 15.21 -23.96
C GLY A 74 -42.32 14.65 -25.07
N GLU A 75 -42.42 15.23 -26.26
CA GLU A 75 -41.51 14.93 -27.38
C GLU A 75 -40.05 15.27 -27.02
N LEU A 76 -39.82 16.43 -26.41
CA LEU A 76 -38.49 16.86 -25.94
C LEU A 76 -37.90 15.88 -24.93
N LEU A 77 -38.63 15.53 -23.85
CA LEU A 77 -38.12 14.62 -22.81
C LEU A 77 -37.84 13.21 -23.36
N LEU A 78 -38.65 12.73 -24.31
CA LEU A 78 -38.43 11.46 -24.98
C LEU A 78 -37.15 11.47 -25.84
N ASP A 79 -36.93 12.54 -26.62
CA ASP A 79 -35.70 12.68 -27.42
C ASP A 79 -34.47 12.77 -26.51
N VAL A 80 -34.48 13.62 -25.48
CA VAL A 80 -33.39 13.73 -24.49
C VAL A 80 -33.07 12.36 -23.87
N SER A 81 -34.10 11.63 -23.44
CA SER A 81 -33.92 10.28 -22.86
C SER A 81 -33.36 9.26 -23.86
N LEU A 82 -33.69 9.36 -25.15
CA LEU A 82 -33.18 8.46 -26.17
C LEU A 82 -31.73 8.80 -26.52
N ARG A 83 -31.43 10.08 -26.74
CA ARG A 83 -30.10 10.58 -27.13
C ARG A 83 -29.07 10.31 -26.06
N SER A 84 -29.42 10.55 -24.79
CA SER A 84 -28.55 10.21 -23.66
C SER A 84 -28.17 8.73 -23.63
N ARG A 85 -29.13 7.81 -23.86
CA ARG A 85 -28.87 6.36 -23.95
C ARG A 85 -28.07 5.93 -25.19
N GLN A 86 -28.03 6.76 -26.23
CA GLN A 86 -27.23 6.53 -27.44
C GLN A 86 -25.81 7.09 -27.32
N GLY A 87 -25.38 7.51 -26.12
CA GLY A 87 -24.08 8.16 -25.89
C GLY A 87 -24.02 9.62 -26.35
N LYS A 88 -25.14 10.19 -26.83
CA LYS A 88 -25.23 11.60 -27.25
C LYS A 88 -25.66 12.50 -26.09
N SER A 89 -25.08 12.29 -24.90
CA SER A 89 -25.48 12.95 -23.66
C SER A 89 -25.22 14.45 -23.66
N LYS A 90 -24.14 14.92 -24.30
CA LYS A 90 -23.85 16.36 -24.47
C LYS A 90 -24.96 17.07 -25.25
N TYR A 91 -25.35 16.52 -26.40
CA TYR A 91 -26.47 17.04 -27.20
C TYR A 91 -27.79 17.00 -26.42
N ALA A 92 -28.05 15.90 -25.71
CA ALA A 92 -29.26 15.75 -24.91
C ALA A 92 -29.35 16.83 -23.81
N LEU A 93 -28.22 17.15 -23.16
CA LEU A 93 -28.13 18.18 -22.14
C LEU A 93 -28.36 19.58 -22.73
N GLU A 94 -27.63 19.94 -23.79
CA GLU A 94 -27.75 21.25 -24.47
C GLU A 94 -29.18 21.49 -25.00
N LYS A 95 -29.81 20.44 -25.54
CA LYS A 95 -31.19 20.51 -26.02
C LYS A 95 -32.20 20.69 -24.88
N LEU A 96 -32.02 19.97 -23.78
CA LEU A 96 -32.89 20.10 -22.61
C LEU A 96 -32.79 21.50 -21.99
N GLU A 97 -31.59 22.09 -21.97
CA GLU A 97 -31.34 23.42 -21.42
C GLU A 97 -31.86 24.54 -22.32
N SER A 98 -31.66 24.44 -23.64
CA SER A 98 -32.14 25.45 -24.59
C SER A 98 -33.66 25.50 -24.74
N GLU A 99 -34.35 24.37 -24.52
CA GLU A 99 -35.81 24.26 -24.61
C GLU A 99 -36.50 24.14 -23.23
N TRP A 100 -35.81 24.52 -22.15
CA TRP A 100 -36.29 24.33 -20.77
C TRP A 100 -37.67 24.92 -20.51
N ASP A 101 -37.96 26.11 -21.03
CA ASP A 101 -39.21 26.84 -20.82
C ASP A 101 -40.44 26.17 -21.45
N VAL A 102 -40.23 25.22 -22.37
CA VAL A 102 -41.31 24.43 -22.97
C VAL A 102 -41.90 23.45 -21.94
N ILE A 103 -41.14 23.10 -20.90
CA ILE A 103 -41.48 22.07 -19.92
C ILE A 103 -42.36 22.66 -18.79
N PRO A 104 -43.62 22.19 -18.65
CA PRO A 104 -44.49 22.67 -17.58
C PRO A 104 -43.94 22.31 -16.19
N ASP A 105 -44.20 23.15 -15.18
CA ASP A 105 -43.78 22.93 -13.79
C ASP A 105 -44.15 21.54 -13.25
N LEU A 106 -45.29 20.99 -13.68
CA LEU A 106 -45.75 19.65 -13.31
C LEU A 106 -44.80 18.52 -13.74
N HIS A 107 -43.93 18.77 -14.72
CA HIS A 107 -43.01 17.79 -15.30
C HIS A 107 -41.54 18.17 -15.12
N ARG A 108 -41.24 19.23 -14.34
CA ARG A 108 -39.86 19.66 -14.08
C ARG A 108 -39.06 18.61 -13.30
N GLY A 109 -39.68 17.87 -12.36
CA GLY A 109 -39.02 16.74 -11.72
C GLY A 109 -38.49 15.69 -12.71
N LEU A 110 -39.25 15.39 -13.77
CA LEU A 110 -38.81 14.46 -14.81
C LEU A 110 -37.66 15.03 -15.67
N ALA A 111 -37.69 16.33 -15.95
CA ALA A 111 -36.62 17.02 -16.66
C ALA A 111 -35.32 17.04 -15.83
N PHE A 112 -35.38 17.35 -14.54
CA PHE A 112 -34.25 17.29 -13.63
C PHE A 112 -33.65 15.88 -13.56
N PHE A 113 -34.49 14.84 -13.49
CA PHE A 113 -34.03 13.45 -13.55
C PHE A 113 -33.27 13.15 -14.86
N LEU A 114 -33.80 13.57 -16.01
CA LEU A 114 -33.12 13.38 -17.30
C LEU A 114 -31.82 14.17 -17.42
N LYS A 115 -31.79 15.38 -16.86
CA LYS A 115 -30.57 16.19 -16.76
C LYS A 115 -29.51 15.46 -15.95
N GLY A 116 -29.89 14.92 -14.78
CA GLY A 116 -29.02 14.10 -13.96
C GLY A 116 -28.47 12.87 -14.70
N SER A 117 -29.31 12.14 -15.43
CA SER A 117 -28.85 11.00 -16.26
C SER A 117 -27.87 11.41 -17.36
N ALA A 118 -28.11 12.55 -18.02
CA ALA A 118 -27.21 13.04 -19.06
C ALA A 118 -25.86 13.48 -18.47
N LEU A 119 -25.86 14.15 -17.32
CA LEU A 119 -24.66 14.55 -16.59
C LEU A 119 -23.85 13.34 -16.10
N GLN A 120 -24.51 12.33 -15.55
CA GLN A 120 -23.88 11.09 -15.10
C GLN A 120 -23.20 10.35 -16.27
N ASN A 121 -23.85 10.27 -17.43
CA ASN A 121 -23.23 9.70 -18.64
C ASN A 121 -22.05 10.52 -19.19
N LEU A 122 -21.86 11.75 -18.70
CA LEU A 122 -20.71 12.60 -18.99
C LEU A 122 -19.68 12.58 -17.84
N ASN A 123 -19.83 11.69 -16.87
CA ASN A 123 -19.04 11.60 -15.64
C ASN A 123 -19.03 12.90 -14.82
N ARG A 124 -20.12 13.68 -14.86
CA ARG A 124 -20.33 14.88 -14.02
C ARG A 124 -21.23 14.52 -12.84
N ASN A 125 -20.71 13.66 -11.94
CA ASN A 125 -21.52 12.96 -10.95
C ASN A 125 -22.09 13.87 -9.84
N ASP A 126 -21.34 14.85 -9.34
CA ASP A 126 -21.84 15.83 -8.35
C ASP A 126 -23.02 16.64 -8.87
N GLU A 127 -22.90 17.14 -10.10
CA GLU A 127 -23.97 17.88 -10.76
C GLU A 127 -25.16 16.94 -11.00
N ALA A 128 -24.92 15.70 -11.42
CA ALA A 128 -25.97 14.71 -11.59
C ALA A 128 -26.74 14.44 -10.29
N ILE A 129 -26.04 14.26 -9.18
CA ILE A 129 -26.63 14.06 -7.84
C ILE A 129 -27.50 15.26 -7.45
N ASN A 130 -27.02 16.48 -7.68
CA ASN A 130 -27.79 17.70 -7.40
C ASN A 130 -29.07 17.78 -8.24
N GLU A 131 -29.01 17.45 -9.53
CA GLU A 131 -30.20 17.41 -10.39
C GLU A 131 -31.16 16.28 -9.98
N TYR A 132 -30.65 15.10 -9.58
CA TYR A 132 -31.50 14.04 -9.03
C TYR A 132 -32.18 14.45 -7.72
N ARG A 133 -31.49 15.18 -6.83
CA ARG A 133 -32.09 15.73 -5.60
C ARG A 133 -33.18 16.75 -5.91
N LYS A 134 -33.01 17.61 -6.93
CA LYS A 134 -34.08 18.50 -7.41
C LYS A 134 -35.28 17.72 -7.94
N ALA A 135 -35.06 16.62 -8.67
CA ALA A 135 -36.13 15.74 -9.11
C ALA A 135 -36.89 15.13 -7.93
N LEU A 136 -36.17 14.65 -6.91
CA LEU A 136 -36.74 14.06 -5.69
C LEU A 136 -37.49 15.06 -4.81
N ALA A 137 -37.13 16.35 -4.88
CA ALA A 137 -37.84 17.41 -4.18
C ALA A 137 -39.20 17.76 -4.81
N ASP A 138 -39.46 17.37 -6.06
CA ASP A 138 -40.76 17.55 -6.72
C ASP A 138 -41.76 16.47 -6.28
N PRO A 139 -42.83 16.81 -5.53
CA PRO A 139 -43.81 15.83 -5.06
C PRO A 139 -44.58 15.11 -6.17
N LYS A 140 -44.52 15.63 -7.41
CA LYS A 140 -45.17 15.03 -8.58
C LYS A 140 -44.25 14.06 -9.32
N PHE A 141 -42.97 14.03 -9.00
CA PHE A 141 -42.03 13.07 -9.57
C PHE A 141 -42.33 11.67 -9.02
N ASN A 142 -42.48 10.70 -9.93
CA ASN A 142 -42.89 9.34 -9.60
C ASN A 142 -41.79 8.28 -9.89
N GLY A 143 -40.56 8.72 -10.15
CA GLY A 143 -39.39 7.86 -10.38
C GLY A 143 -38.41 7.87 -9.21
N SER A 144 -38.88 8.04 -7.97
CA SER A 144 -38.03 8.22 -6.78
C SER A 144 -37.04 7.10 -6.58
N GLY A 145 -37.46 5.84 -6.66
CA GLY A 145 -36.56 4.69 -6.53
C GLY A 145 -35.46 4.67 -7.61
N ILE A 146 -35.78 5.05 -8.85
CA ILE A 146 -34.81 5.10 -9.95
C ILE A 146 -33.80 6.24 -9.71
N ALA A 147 -34.27 7.41 -9.28
CA ALA A 147 -33.39 8.53 -8.97
C ALA A 147 -32.44 8.18 -7.81
N TRP A 148 -32.93 7.55 -6.74
CA TRP A 148 -32.09 7.08 -5.64
C TRP A 148 -31.10 6.00 -6.07
N ASN A 149 -31.50 5.07 -6.95
CA ASN A 149 -30.58 4.10 -7.53
C ASN A 149 -29.46 4.80 -8.31
N ASN A 150 -29.80 5.79 -9.15
CA ASN A 150 -28.80 6.50 -9.95
C ASN A 150 -27.90 7.40 -9.11
N ILE A 151 -28.42 7.99 -8.02
CA ILE A 151 -27.60 8.66 -7.00
C ILE A 151 -26.64 7.65 -6.38
N GLY A 152 -27.12 6.46 -6.01
CA GLY A 152 -26.28 5.37 -5.52
C GLY A 152 -25.16 5.05 -6.49
N THR A 153 -25.47 4.89 -7.78
CA THR A 153 -24.47 4.61 -8.82
C THR A 153 -23.51 5.77 -9.06
N ALA A 154 -23.96 7.01 -8.90
CA ALA A 154 -23.08 8.18 -8.95
C ALA A 154 -22.08 8.11 -7.79
N TYR A 155 -22.56 7.88 -6.56
CA TYR A 155 -21.68 7.70 -5.40
C TYR A 155 -20.76 6.48 -5.52
N THR A 156 -21.23 5.34 -6.04
CA THR A 156 -20.36 4.18 -6.32
C THR A 156 -19.25 4.53 -7.30
N THR A 157 -19.54 5.32 -8.35
CA THR A 157 -18.53 5.73 -9.34
C THR A 157 -17.49 6.68 -8.74
N GLU A 158 -17.88 7.46 -7.73
CA GLU A 158 -17.00 8.36 -6.98
C GLU A 158 -16.39 7.68 -5.74
N ASP A 159 -16.53 6.35 -5.61
CA ASP A 159 -16.01 5.54 -4.50
C ASP A 159 -16.55 5.93 -3.10
N GLU A 160 -17.66 6.68 -3.06
CA GLU A 160 -18.38 7.12 -1.86
C GLU A 160 -19.37 6.03 -1.39
N TYR A 161 -18.83 4.88 -0.97
CA TYR A 161 -19.60 3.65 -0.76
C TYR A 161 -20.69 3.77 0.31
N ASP A 162 -20.45 4.48 1.41
CA ASP A 162 -21.45 4.66 2.47
C ASP A 162 -22.68 5.46 1.99
N GLU A 163 -22.44 6.53 1.24
CA GLU A 163 -23.52 7.34 0.66
C GLU A 163 -24.23 6.58 -0.47
N ALA A 164 -23.49 5.80 -1.26
CA ALA A 164 -24.06 4.89 -2.24
C ALA A 164 -25.01 3.89 -1.58
N VAL A 165 -24.58 3.21 -0.51
CA VAL A 165 -25.39 2.26 0.27
C VAL A 165 -26.65 2.93 0.83
N LYS A 166 -26.52 4.15 1.41
CA LYS A 166 -27.69 4.92 1.90
C LYS A 166 -28.66 5.23 0.77
N ALA A 167 -28.17 5.63 -0.40
CA ALA A 167 -29.00 5.95 -1.57
C ALA A 167 -29.69 4.69 -2.11
N TYR A 168 -28.99 3.57 -2.27
CA TYR A 168 -29.59 2.30 -2.68
C TYR A 168 -30.63 1.79 -1.68
N ARG A 169 -30.39 1.92 -0.36
CA ARG A 169 -31.39 1.59 0.67
C ARG A 169 -32.64 2.45 0.54
N LYS A 170 -32.51 3.75 0.21
CA LYS A 170 -33.66 4.62 -0.08
C LYS A 170 -34.40 4.19 -1.33
N ALA A 171 -33.70 3.78 -2.39
CA ALA A 171 -34.33 3.21 -3.59
C ALA A 171 -35.13 1.94 -3.28
N LEU A 172 -34.54 1.05 -2.48
CA LEU A 172 -35.17 -0.19 -2.02
C LEU A 172 -36.28 0.04 -0.98
N ALA A 173 -36.36 1.21 -0.35
CA ALA A 173 -37.49 1.53 0.54
C ALA A 173 -38.74 1.99 -0.24
N ASP A 174 -38.60 2.37 -1.51
CA ASP A 174 -39.71 2.86 -2.33
C ASP A 174 -40.62 1.68 -2.77
N PRO A 175 -41.89 1.64 -2.32
CA PRO A 175 -42.82 0.55 -2.65
C PRO A 175 -43.29 0.58 -4.11
N LYS A 176 -43.09 1.70 -4.81
CA LYS A 176 -43.43 1.84 -6.24
C LYS A 176 -42.25 1.51 -7.14
N TYR A 177 -41.08 1.22 -6.56
CA TYR A 177 -39.87 0.90 -7.29
C TYR A 177 -39.84 -0.56 -7.75
N ASP A 178 -39.88 -0.74 -9.06
CA ASP A 178 -40.17 -2.02 -9.70
C ASP A 178 -38.93 -2.73 -10.25
N THR A 179 -37.76 -2.09 -10.18
CA THR A 179 -36.45 -2.59 -10.66
C THR A 179 -35.49 -2.90 -9.51
N ARG A 180 -36.01 -3.46 -8.42
CA ARG A 180 -35.28 -3.73 -7.17
C ARG A 180 -34.06 -4.63 -7.38
N GLY A 181 -34.17 -5.67 -8.22
CA GLY A 181 -33.05 -6.56 -8.55
C GLY A 181 -31.84 -5.83 -9.16
N MET A 182 -32.06 -4.77 -9.96
CA MET A 182 -30.95 -3.95 -10.47
C MET A 182 -30.25 -3.19 -9.34
N THR A 183 -31.01 -2.61 -8.42
CA THR A 183 -30.43 -1.94 -7.24
C THR A 183 -29.71 -2.91 -6.31
N TRP A 184 -30.27 -4.10 -6.07
CA TRP A 184 -29.57 -5.14 -5.30
C TRP A 184 -28.26 -5.54 -5.96
N ASN A 185 -28.22 -5.66 -7.29
CA ASN A 185 -26.99 -5.96 -8.01
C ASN A 185 -25.97 -4.83 -7.87
N ASN A 186 -26.40 -3.57 -8.00
CA ASN A 186 -25.52 -2.40 -7.86
C ASN A 186 -25.02 -2.22 -6.43
N LEU A 187 -25.86 -2.49 -5.44
CA LEU A 187 -25.48 -2.52 -4.04
C LEU A 187 -24.47 -3.63 -3.77
N GLY A 188 -24.67 -4.81 -4.37
CA GLY A 188 -23.70 -5.92 -4.30
C GLY A 188 -22.36 -5.56 -4.93
N LEU A 189 -22.36 -4.88 -6.08
CA LEU A 189 -21.15 -4.36 -6.70
C LEU A 189 -20.46 -3.34 -5.79
N THR A 190 -21.22 -2.42 -5.20
CA THR A 190 -20.70 -1.41 -4.28
C THR A 190 -20.05 -2.04 -3.04
N HIS A 191 -20.69 -3.04 -2.44
CA HIS A 191 -20.08 -3.78 -1.32
C HIS A 191 -18.83 -4.54 -1.77
N ALA A 192 -18.81 -5.14 -2.96
CA ALA A 192 -17.63 -5.84 -3.47
C ALA A 192 -16.47 -4.86 -3.76
N ASP A 193 -16.76 -3.70 -4.34
CA ASP A 193 -15.78 -2.62 -4.59
C ASP A 193 -15.21 -2.07 -3.26
N ASN A 194 -16.03 -2.02 -2.20
CA ASN A 194 -15.62 -1.67 -0.83
C ASN A 194 -14.92 -2.82 -0.07
N GLY A 195 -14.72 -3.99 -0.69
CA GLY A 195 -14.12 -5.18 -0.04
C GLY A 195 -15.03 -5.92 0.96
N GLU A 196 -16.30 -5.53 1.08
CA GLU A 196 -17.31 -6.13 1.95
C GLU A 196 -17.99 -7.31 1.27
N TYR A 197 -17.22 -8.35 0.95
CA TYR A 197 -17.65 -9.44 0.08
C TYR A 197 -18.86 -10.23 0.63
N ASP A 198 -19.01 -10.39 1.94
CA ASP A 198 -20.17 -11.05 2.54
C ASP A 198 -21.48 -10.29 2.32
N GLU A 199 -21.44 -8.95 2.44
CA GLU A 199 -22.60 -8.11 2.15
C GLU A 199 -22.89 -8.08 0.64
N ALA A 200 -21.86 -8.12 -0.20
CA ALA A 200 -22.01 -8.27 -1.64
C ALA A 200 -22.75 -9.56 -2.01
N ILE A 201 -22.33 -10.70 -1.44
CA ILE A 201 -22.96 -12.00 -1.64
C ILE A 201 -24.42 -11.98 -1.18
N LYS A 202 -24.73 -11.42 -0.01
CA LYS A 202 -26.12 -11.25 0.47
C LYS A 202 -26.96 -10.43 -0.51
N ALA A 203 -26.42 -9.33 -1.02
CA ALA A 203 -27.10 -8.49 -1.99
C ALA A 203 -27.35 -9.25 -3.32
N TYR A 204 -26.37 -10.00 -3.84
CA TYR A 204 -26.56 -10.83 -5.03
C TYR A 204 -27.60 -11.94 -4.83
N HIS A 205 -27.69 -12.54 -3.65
CA HIS A 205 -28.78 -13.46 -3.33
C HIS A 205 -30.15 -12.76 -3.40
N LYS A 206 -30.27 -11.51 -2.94
CA LYS A 206 -31.51 -10.72 -3.11
C LYS A 206 -31.86 -10.43 -4.57
N VAL A 207 -30.88 -10.32 -5.46
CA VAL A 207 -31.12 -10.25 -6.91
C VAL A 207 -31.79 -11.54 -7.40
N LEU A 208 -31.30 -12.70 -6.96
CA LEU A 208 -31.79 -14.01 -7.37
C LEU A 208 -33.17 -14.37 -6.80
N GLU A 209 -33.57 -13.74 -5.70
CA GLU A 209 -34.95 -13.80 -5.17
C GLU A 209 -35.93 -12.94 -6.00
N ASP A 210 -35.44 -11.95 -6.76
CA ASP A 210 -36.29 -11.07 -7.57
C ASP A 210 -36.66 -11.72 -8.91
N SER A 211 -37.86 -12.32 -8.95
CA SER A 211 -38.44 -12.92 -10.16
C SER A 211 -38.56 -11.97 -11.37
N LYS A 212 -38.41 -10.65 -11.19
CA LYS A 212 -38.47 -9.66 -12.26
C LYS A 212 -37.09 -9.33 -12.85
N TYR A 213 -36.00 -9.83 -12.24
CA TYR A 213 -34.65 -9.61 -12.73
C TYR A 213 -34.36 -10.56 -13.91
N GLU A 214 -34.22 -10.01 -15.11
CA GLU A 214 -34.18 -10.79 -16.35
C GLU A 214 -32.80 -11.41 -16.65
N THR A 215 -31.75 -11.01 -15.92
CA THR A 215 -30.36 -11.40 -16.21
C THR A 215 -29.64 -12.03 -15.00
N PRO A 216 -30.19 -13.09 -14.37
CA PRO A 216 -29.64 -13.69 -13.14
C PRO A 216 -28.20 -14.21 -13.31
N SER A 217 -27.77 -14.48 -14.55
CA SER A 217 -26.40 -14.85 -14.88
C SER A 217 -25.35 -13.81 -14.45
N TYR A 218 -25.68 -12.50 -14.45
CA TYR A 218 -24.78 -11.46 -13.92
C TYR A 218 -24.63 -11.54 -12.41
N ALA A 219 -25.72 -11.78 -11.68
CA ALA A 219 -25.67 -11.95 -10.23
C ALA A 219 -24.85 -13.19 -9.85
N TRP A 220 -25.03 -14.31 -10.55
CA TRP A 220 -24.19 -15.50 -10.37
C TRP A 220 -22.71 -15.25 -10.70
N TYR A 221 -22.42 -14.52 -11.78
CA TYR A 221 -21.05 -14.18 -12.17
C TYR A 221 -20.39 -13.28 -11.11
N ASN A 222 -21.05 -12.21 -10.68
CA ASN A 222 -20.52 -11.27 -9.69
C ASN A 222 -20.35 -11.93 -8.33
N MET A 223 -21.28 -12.80 -7.93
CA MET A 223 -21.14 -13.60 -6.72
C MET A 223 -19.97 -14.58 -6.82
N GLY A 224 -19.70 -15.14 -8.01
CA GLY A 224 -18.50 -15.93 -8.27
C GLY A 224 -17.21 -15.14 -8.09
N ASN A 225 -17.18 -13.87 -8.51
CA ASN A 225 -16.03 -12.98 -8.26
C ASN A 225 -15.87 -12.74 -6.75
N ALA A 226 -16.94 -12.35 -6.05
CA ALA A 226 -16.90 -12.10 -4.61
C ALA A 226 -16.43 -13.33 -3.80
N TYR A 227 -16.92 -14.54 -4.13
CA TYR A 227 -16.43 -15.77 -3.52
C TYR A 227 -14.95 -16.04 -3.84
N SER A 228 -14.51 -15.74 -5.07
CA SER A 228 -13.12 -15.90 -5.46
C SER A 228 -12.19 -14.96 -4.70
N ASP A 229 -12.61 -13.70 -4.50
CA ASP A 229 -11.84 -12.68 -3.78
C ASP A 229 -11.77 -12.99 -2.28
N LYS A 230 -12.79 -13.66 -1.72
CA LYS A 230 -12.75 -14.26 -0.37
C LYS A 230 -11.87 -15.51 -0.24
N GLY A 231 -11.40 -16.09 -1.34
CA GLY A 231 -10.72 -17.38 -1.34
C GLY A 231 -11.64 -18.61 -1.22
N GLU A 232 -12.97 -18.43 -1.27
CA GLU A 232 -13.98 -19.48 -1.22
C GLU A 232 -14.20 -20.10 -2.62
N TYR A 233 -13.15 -20.71 -3.18
CA TYR A 233 -13.10 -21.11 -4.59
C TYR A 233 -14.13 -22.17 -5.00
N ASP A 234 -14.57 -23.03 -4.08
CA ASP A 234 -15.64 -24.01 -4.36
C ASP A 234 -16.98 -23.34 -4.67
N GLU A 235 -17.34 -22.31 -3.90
CA GLU A 235 -18.56 -21.54 -4.13
C GLU A 235 -18.42 -20.66 -5.37
N ALA A 236 -17.23 -20.10 -5.62
CA ALA A 236 -16.92 -19.38 -6.85
C ALA A 236 -17.17 -20.26 -8.09
N VAL A 237 -16.65 -21.49 -8.08
CA VAL A 237 -16.85 -22.47 -9.16
C VAL A 237 -18.34 -22.77 -9.39
N LYS A 238 -19.12 -22.98 -8.32
CA LYS A 238 -20.56 -23.24 -8.42
C LYS A 238 -21.29 -22.03 -9.02
N ALA A 239 -20.96 -20.82 -8.57
CA ALA A 239 -21.57 -19.59 -9.05
C ALA A 239 -21.24 -19.32 -10.52
N TYR A 240 -19.98 -19.40 -10.94
CA TYR A 240 -19.61 -19.25 -12.36
C TYR A 240 -20.27 -20.28 -13.26
N ARG A 241 -20.38 -21.55 -12.81
CA ARG A 241 -21.10 -22.58 -13.59
C ARG A 241 -22.57 -22.27 -13.76
N LYS A 242 -23.23 -21.70 -12.75
CA LYS A 242 -24.62 -21.24 -12.85
C LYS A 242 -24.76 -20.06 -13.82
N ALA A 243 -23.82 -19.12 -13.80
CA ALA A 243 -23.79 -18.03 -14.78
C ALA A 243 -23.62 -18.56 -16.22
N LEU A 244 -22.72 -19.52 -16.41
CA LEU A 244 -22.41 -20.14 -17.71
C LEU A 244 -23.50 -21.12 -18.21
N ALA A 245 -24.44 -21.53 -17.35
CA ALA A 245 -25.59 -22.32 -17.77
C ALA A 245 -26.63 -21.50 -18.55
N ASP A 246 -26.58 -20.16 -18.41
CA ASP A 246 -27.39 -19.23 -19.20
C ASP A 246 -26.74 -19.01 -20.57
N THR A 247 -27.37 -19.54 -21.63
CA THR A 247 -26.88 -19.42 -23.01
C THR A 247 -26.94 -17.98 -23.54
N GLU A 248 -27.74 -17.11 -22.92
CA GLU A 248 -27.86 -15.70 -23.31
C GLU A 248 -26.89 -14.79 -22.53
N PHE A 249 -26.08 -15.35 -21.64
CA PHE A 249 -25.08 -14.58 -20.92
C PHE A 249 -24.15 -13.87 -21.91
N GLU A 250 -23.94 -12.57 -21.69
CA GLU A 250 -23.19 -11.73 -22.64
C GLU A 250 -21.67 -11.75 -22.38
N LYS A 251 -21.24 -12.25 -21.20
CA LYS A 251 -19.81 -12.33 -20.81
C LYS A 251 -19.29 -13.76 -20.57
N PRO A 252 -19.65 -14.78 -21.37
CA PRO A 252 -19.27 -16.16 -21.13
C PRO A 252 -17.74 -16.36 -21.19
N GLY A 253 -17.04 -15.64 -22.08
CA GLY A 253 -15.58 -15.66 -22.14
C GLY A 253 -14.90 -15.26 -20.81
N TYR A 254 -15.38 -14.22 -20.15
CA TYR A 254 -14.89 -13.79 -18.82
C TYR A 254 -15.19 -14.82 -17.74
N ALA A 255 -16.42 -15.33 -17.69
CA ALA A 255 -16.80 -16.34 -16.70
C ALA A 255 -16.01 -17.64 -16.88
N TRP A 256 -15.72 -18.07 -18.11
CA TRP A 256 -14.84 -19.22 -18.36
C TRP A 256 -13.40 -18.95 -17.89
N ASN A 257 -12.87 -17.74 -18.10
CA ASN A 257 -11.54 -17.37 -17.60
C ASN A 257 -11.51 -17.39 -16.06
N ASN A 258 -12.46 -16.76 -15.40
CA ASN A 258 -12.48 -16.68 -13.93
C ASN A 258 -12.79 -18.04 -13.29
N LEU A 259 -13.60 -18.88 -13.95
CA LEU A 259 -13.76 -20.28 -13.57
C LEU A 259 -12.43 -21.05 -13.68
N GLY A 260 -11.62 -20.75 -14.70
CA GLY A 260 -10.27 -21.29 -14.84
C GLY A 260 -9.36 -20.86 -13.69
N ASN A 261 -9.40 -19.58 -13.30
CA ASN A 261 -8.65 -19.06 -12.16
C ASN A 261 -9.07 -19.78 -10.86
N ALA A 262 -10.37 -19.90 -10.61
CA ALA A 262 -10.88 -20.59 -9.41
C ALA A 262 -10.45 -22.07 -9.38
N TYR A 263 -10.47 -22.80 -10.50
CA TYR A 263 -9.92 -24.16 -10.54
C TYR A 263 -8.41 -24.20 -10.30
N ARG A 264 -7.66 -23.23 -10.82
CA ARG A 264 -6.20 -23.13 -10.60
C ARG A 264 -5.90 -22.94 -9.12
N SER A 265 -6.59 -22.02 -8.45
CA SER A 265 -6.40 -21.76 -7.01
C SER A 265 -6.76 -22.95 -6.13
N LYS A 266 -7.63 -23.85 -6.61
CA LYS A 266 -7.92 -25.14 -5.98
C LYS A 266 -6.91 -26.26 -6.28
N GLY A 267 -5.90 -26.00 -7.11
CA GLY A 267 -4.98 -27.02 -7.61
C GLY A 267 -5.57 -27.96 -8.69
N GLU A 268 -6.78 -27.69 -9.19
CA GLU A 268 -7.45 -28.50 -10.21
C GLU A 268 -7.01 -28.10 -11.64
N TYR A 269 -5.71 -28.13 -11.91
CA TYR A 269 -5.10 -27.51 -13.09
C TYR A 269 -5.64 -28.01 -14.44
N ASN A 270 -5.94 -29.31 -14.58
CA ASN A 270 -6.55 -29.85 -15.79
C ASN A 270 -7.95 -29.28 -16.08
N LYS A 271 -8.73 -28.97 -15.04
CA LYS A 271 -10.03 -28.32 -15.21
C LYS A 271 -9.85 -26.83 -15.51
N ALA A 272 -8.85 -26.18 -14.91
CA ALA A 272 -8.48 -24.81 -15.23
C ALA A 272 -8.13 -24.64 -16.71
N ILE A 273 -7.23 -25.49 -17.24
CA ILE A 273 -6.86 -25.50 -18.67
C ILE A 273 -8.08 -25.68 -19.58
N LYS A 274 -8.98 -26.62 -19.25
CA LYS A 274 -10.22 -26.82 -20.01
C LYS A 274 -11.10 -25.55 -20.01
N ALA A 275 -11.21 -24.87 -18.87
CA ALA A 275 -11.98 -23.63 -18.76
C ALA A 275 -11.35 -22.48 -19.55
N TYR A 276 -10.02 -22.27 -19.46
CA TYR A 276 -9.32 -21.26 -20.26
C TYR A 276 -9.45 -21.51 -21.76
N ARG A 277 -9.34 -22.77 -22.22
CA ARG A 277 -9.55 -23.11 -23.63
C ARG A 277 -10.96 -22.80 -24.10
N LYS A 278 -11.99 -23.02 -23.26
CA LYS A 278 -13.36 -22.59 -23.56
C LYS A 278 -13.48 -21.07 -23.64
N SER A 279 -12.83 -20.34 -22.73
CA SER A 279 -12.75 -18.87 -22.78
C SER A 279 -12.10 -18.38 -24.08
N LEU A 280 -11.01 -19.01 -24.54
CA LEU A 280 -10.33 -18.65 -25.79
C LEU A 280 -11.10 -19.02 -27.06
N ALA A 281 -11.93 -20.05 -27.01
CA ALA A 281 -12.81 -20.44 -28.12
C ALA A 281 -14.09 -19.60 -28.20
N ASP A 282 -14.41 -18.84 -27.16
CA ASP A 282 -15.60 -18.01 -27.11
C ASP A 282 -15.40 -16.71 -27.90
N SER A 283 -16.28 -16.45 -28.86
CA SER A 283 -16.21 -15.26 -29.71
C SER A 283 -16.47 -13.96 -28.95
N LYS A 284 -17.03 -14.02 -27.75
CA LYS A 284 -17.25 -12.87 -26.85
C LYS A 284 -16.09 -12.66 -25.86
N ASN A 285 -14.95 -13.34 -26.04
CA ASN A 285 -13.74 -13.07 -25.27
C ASN A 285 -12.99 -11.86 -25.87
N ASP A 286 -13.09 -10.73 -25.19
CA ASP A 286 -12.41 -9.46 -25.50
C ASP A 286 -11.02 -9.34 -24.83
N THR A 287 -10.62 -10.29 -23.99
CA THR A 287 -9.32 -10.30 -23.28
C THR A 287 -8.52 -11.60 -23.47
N PRO A 288 -8.34 -12.09 -24.72
CA PRO A 288 -7.68 -13.36 -24.99
C PRO A 288 -6.22 -13.41 -24.50
N SER A 289 -5.50 -12.29 -24.54
CA SER A 289 -4.12 -12.20 -24.02
C SER A 289 -4.03 -12.46 -22.50
N ARG A 290 -5.02 -12.00 -21.73
CA ARG A 290 -5.11 -12.27 -20.29
C ARG A 290 -5.37 -13.75 -20.04
N THR A 291 -6.33 -14.34 -20.76
CA THR A 291 -6.63 -15.76 -20.64
C THR A 291 -5.43 -16.63 -21.02
N LEU A 292 -4.67 -16.26 -22.06
CA LEU A 292 -3.43 -16.93 -22.47
C LEU A 292 -2.34 -16.81 -21.40
N SER A 293 -2.21 -15.66 -20.75
CA SER A 293 -1.26 -15.49 -19.63
C SER A 293 -1.63 -16.38 -18.44
N ASN A 294 -2.92 -16.43 -18.06
CA ASN A 294 -3.40 -17.33 -16.99
C ASN A 294 -3.18 -18.81 -17.33
N LEU A 295 -3.40 -19.17 -18.59
CA LEU A 295 -3.12 -20.50 -19.11
C LEU A 295 -1.63 -20.84 -19.04
N GLY A 296 -0.75 -19.90 -19.43
CA GLY A 296 0.70 -20.05 -19.34
C GLY A 296 1.19 -20.25 -17.92
N ILE A 297 0.69 -19.46 -16.97
CA ILE A 297 0.97 -19.62 -15.52
C ILE A 297 0.55 -21.03 -15.07
N THR A 298 -0.61 -21.51 -15.51
CA THR A 298 -1.12 -22.83 -15.12
C THR A 298 -0.24 -23.98 -15.64
N TYR A 299 0.21 -23.91 -16.90
CA TYR A 299 1.14 -24.90 -17.43
C TYR A 299 2.48 -24.88 -16.71
N ARG A 300 2.96 -23.68 -16.35
CA ARG A 300 4.21 -23.52 -15.60
C ARG A 300 4.14 -24.17 -14.22
N ILE A 301 3.06 -23.96 -13.48
CA ILE A 301 2.84 -24.62 -12.17
C ILE A 301 2.83 -26.15 -12.31
N MET A 302 2.35 -26.67 -13.44
CA MET A 302 2.39 -28.10 -13.75
C MET A 302 3.75 -28.62 -14.24
N GLY A 303 4.75 -27.75 -14.39
CA GLY A 303 6.07 -28.09 -14.94
C GLY A 303 6.12 -28.25 -16.47
N ASP A 304 5.06 -27.86 -17.20
CA ASP A 304 5.04 -27.88 -18.67
C ASP A 304 5.48 -26.53 -19.24
N ASP A 305 6.78 -26.25 -19.11
CA ASP A 305 7.38 -24.98 -19.55
C ASP A 305 7.28 -24.78 -21.06
N LYS A 306 7.20 -25.86 -21.84
CA LYS A 306 7.01 -25.81 -23.29
C LYS A 306 5.66 -25.20 -23.63
N GLN A 307 4.58 -25.66 -22.99
CA GLN A 307 3.25 -25.08 -23.20
C GLN A 307 3.11 -23.71 -22.54
N ALA A 308 3.74 -23.48 -21.38
CA ALA A 308 3.75 -22.17 -20.73
C ALA A 308 4.35 -21.09 -21.64
N ARG A 309 5.52 -21.37 -22.22
CA ARG A 309 6.22 -20.49 -23.17
C ARG A 309 5.37 -20.20 -24.39
N LYS A 310 4.73 -21.22 -24.95
CA LYS A 310 3.83 -21.07 -26.09
C LYS A 310 2.68 -20.13 -25.74
N ALA A 311 2.03 -20.33 -24.60
CA ALA A 311 0.92 -19.51 -24.16
C ALA A 311 1.32 -18.04 -23.91
N PHE A 312 2.47 -17.76 -23.29
CA PHE A 312 2.95 -16.39 -23.08
C PHE A 312 3.31 -15.69 -24.40
N LYS A 313 3.90 -16.40 -25.36
CA LYS A 313 4.16 -15.84 -26.71
C LYS A 313 2.86 -15.50 -27.44
N GLU A 314 1.88 -16.39 -27.42
CA GLU A 314 0.56 -16.11 -27.98
C GLU A 314 -0.12 -14.92 -27.26
N ALA A 315 0.06 -14.78 -25.94
CA ALA A 315 -0.45 -13.63 -25.18
C ALA A 315 0.16 -12.30 -25.64
N LEU A 316 1.47 -12.29 -25.92
CA LEU A 316 2.17 -11.13 -26.48
C LEU A 316 1.66 -10.75 -27.86
N GLU A 317 1.45 -11.73 -28.73
CA GLU A 317 0.90 -11.51 -30.08
C GLU A 317 -0.54 -10.97 -30.06
N LYS A 318 -1.34 -11.40 -29.07
CA LYS A 318 -2.75 -10.99 -28.91
C LYS A 318 -2.95 -9.74 -28.06
N SER A 319 -1.87 -9.09 -27.62
CA SER A 319 -1.93 -7.86 -26.83
C SER A 319 -1.40 -6.67 -27.62
N GLU A 320 -1.98 -5.50 -27.40
CA GLU A 320 -1.47 -4.26 -27.98
C GLU A 320 -0.14 -3.89 -27.32
N LYS A 321 0.89 -3.59 -28.13
CA LYS A 321 2.21 -3.18 -27.62
C LYS A 321 2.07 -1.99 -26.67
N GLY A 322 2.73 -2.07 -25.52
CA GLY A 322 2.66 -1.04 -24.46
C GLY A 322 1.43 -1.12 -23.55
N SER A 323 0.45 -2.00 -23.84
CA SER A 323 -0.62 -2.29 -22.90
C SER A 323 -0.11 -3.05 -21.67
N TRP A 324 -0.81 -2.93 -20.55
CA TRP A 324 -0.47 -3.69 -19.33
C TRP A 324 -0.40 -5.20 -19.60
N GLN A 325 -1.33 -5.73 -20.38
CA GLN A 325 -1.38 -7.15 -20.76
C GLN A 325 -0.13 -7.58 -21.55
N HIS A 326 0.39 -6.70 -22.41
CA HIS A 326 1.61 -6.96 -23.17
C HIS A 326 2.83 -6.99 -22.26
N THR A 327 3.00 -5.98 -21.40
CA THR A 327 4.09 -5.91 -20.42
C THR A 327 4.06 -7.11 -19.47
N GLN A 328 2.88 -7.54 -19.03
CA GLN A 328 2.71 -8.71 -18.17
C GLN A 328 3.09 -10.01 -18.87
N ALA A 329 2.61 -10.25 -20.09
CA ALA A 329 2.99 -11.42 -20.86
C ALA A 329 4.50 -11.45 -21.16
N GLN A 330 5.12 -10.28 -21.36
CA GLN A 330 6.57 -10.14 -21.54
C GLN A 330 7.33 -10.51 -20.27
N LYS A 331 6.94 -9.95 -19.12
CA LYS A 331 7.54 -10.25 -17.81
C LYS A 331 7.44 -11.76 -17.51
N LEU A 332 6.26 -12.35 -17.70
CA LEU A 332 6.03 -13.79 -17.48
C LEU A 332 6.87 -14.68 -18.40
N LEU A 333 7.03 -14.29 -19.67
CA LEU A 333 7.90 -15.00 -20.61
C LEU A 333 9.38 -14.88 -20.22
N SER A 334 9.85 -13.70 -19.84
CA SER A 334 11.23 -13.47 -19.39
C SER A 334 11.54 -14.24 -18.10
N LEU A 335 10.60 -14.28 -17.14
CA LEU A 335 10.74 -15.09 -15.92
C LEU A 335 10.82 -16.59 -16.22
N LEU A 336 10.10 -17.06 -17.23
CA LEU A 336 10.18 -18.44 -17.71
C LEU A 336 11.51 -18.72 -18.44
N GLU A 337 12.04 -17.74 -19.17
CA GLU A 337 13.33 -17.83 -19.86
C GLU A 337 14.51 -17.85 -18.91
N ALA A 338 14.41 -17.12 -17.79
CA ALA A 338 15.41 -17.09 -16.74
C ALA A 338 15.32 -18.28 -15.76
N ASP A 339 14.39 -19.22 -15.97
CA ASP A 339 14.12 -20.36 -15.06
C ASP A 339 13.75 -19.95 -13.62
N ILE A 340 13.23 -18.72 -13.44
CA ILE A 340 12.85 -18.18 -12.13
C ILE A 340 11.43 -18.65 -11.79
N LYS A 341 11.33 -19.66 -10.93
CA LYS A 341 10.04 -20.21 -10.46
C LYS A 341 9.16 -19.10 -9.85
N PRO A 342 7.84 -19.04 -10.15
CA PRO A 342 6.94 -18.06 -9.53
C PRO A 342 6.93 -18.07 -8.00
N GLU A 343 7.25 -19.22 -7.40
CA GLU A 343 7.37 -19.41 -5.95
C GLU A 343 8.63 -18.75 -5.36
N ALA A 344 9.65 -18.50 -6.19
CA ALA A 344 10.86 -17.77 -5.82
C ALA A 344 10.67 -16.24 -5.87
N MET A 345 9.52 -15.75 -6.33
CA MET A 345 9.18 -14.33 -6.33
C MET A 345 8.61 -13.90 -4.97
N SER A 346 8.84 -12.65 -4.58
CA SER A 346 8.26 -12.07 -3.36
C SER A 346 6.72 -12.12 -3.39
N SER A 347 6.06 -12.02 -2.23
CA SER A 347 4.59 -11.92 -2.16
C SER A 347 4.05 -10.76 -3.00
N ASP A 348 4.79 -9.65 -3.00
CA ASP A 348 4.41 -8.41 -3.67
C ASP A 348 4.58 -8.55 -5.18
N ASP A 349 5.65 -9.22 -5.62
CA ASP A 349 5.87 -9.56 -7.03
C ASP A 349 4.86 -10.58 -7.55
N ARG A 350 4.48 -11.58 -6.74
CA ARG A 350 3.38 -12.50 -7.06
C ARG A 350 2.03 -11.77 -7.14
N SER A 351 1.77 -10.85 -6.22
CA SER A 351 0.58 -9.99 -6.26
C SER A 351 0.58 -9.04 -7.47
N SER A 352 1.76 -8.68 -7.99
CA SER A 352 1.88 -7.87 -9.21
C SER A 352 1.60 -8.64 -10.51
N LEU A 353 1.59 -9.98 -10.44
CA LEU A 353 1.30 -10.91 -11.55
C LEU A 353 -0.17 -11.36 -11.59
N GLU A 354 -0.88 -11.32 -10.45
CA GLU A 354 -2.31 -11.58 -10.35
C GLU A 354 -3.05 -10.26 -10.18
N ARG A 355 -4.04 -9.94 -11.03
CA ARG A 355 -4.89 -8.77 -10.75
C ARG A 355 -5.85 -9.10 -9.60
N PRO A 356 -5.94 -8.27 -8.55
CA PRO A 356 -7.23 -7.78 -8.10
C PRO A 356 -7.75 -6.79 -9.16
N VAL A 357 -9.01 -6.93 -9.55
CA VAL A 357 -9.67 -5.97 -10.44
C VAL A 357 -10.27 -4.84 -9.60
N MET A 358 -10.05 -3.63 -10.11
CA MET A 358 -10.62 -2.32 -9.75
C MET A 358 -9.91 -1.56 -8.63
N ALA A 359 -9.26 -0.52 -9.12
CA ALA A 359 -8.60 0.54 -8.39
C ALA A 359 -9.62 1.53 -7.88
N VAL A 360 -9.33 2.13 -6.73
CA VAL A 360 -9.96 3.41 -6.37
C VAL A 360 -8.98 4.54 -6.67
N LYS A 361 -9.43 5.39 -7.60
CA LYS A 361 -8.98 6.77 -7.72
C LYS A 361 -9.75 7.57 -6.67
N GLU A 362 -9.21 7.70 -5.48
CA GLU A 362 -9.35 9.00 -4.82
C GLU A 362 -8.20 9.82 -5.43
N GLY A 363 -8.45 11.07 -5.83
CA GLY A 363 -7.33 12.00 -5.98
C GLY A 363 -6.46 11.85 -4.72
N PRO A 364 -5.13 11.66 -4.84
CA PRO A 364 -4.29 11.41 -3.67
C PRO A 364 -4.56 12.40 -2.53
N GLU A 365 -5.00 13.60 -2.86
CA GLU A 365 -5.39 14.68 -1.97
C GLU A 365 -6.70 14.45 -1.19
N GLU A 366 -7.73 13.85 -1.76
CA GLU A 366 -9.05 13.67 -1.11
C GLU A 366 -9.05 12.50 -0.12
N ARG A 367 -8.36 11.39 -0.42
CA ARG A 367 -8.09 10.36 0.60
C ARG A 367 -7.26 10.86 1.74
N LEU A 368 -6.26 11.70 1.43
CA LEU A 368 -5.45 12.30 2.45
C LEU A 368 -6.32 13.20 3.34
N HIS A 369 -7.21 13.99 2.74
CA HIS A 369 -8.14 14.85 3.45
C HIS A 369 -9.12 14.07 4.33
N ALA A 370 -9.72 12.97 3.84
CA ALA A 370 -10.59 12.10 4.64
C ALA A 370 -9.85 11.39 5.78
N LYS A 371 -8.63 10.86 5.52
CA LYS A 371 -7.75 10.30 6.57
C LYS A 371 -7.33 11.33 7.61
N MET A 372 -7.19 12.60 7.22
CA MET A 372 -6.87 13.71 8.13
C MET A 372 -8.07 14.16 8.95
N GLN A 373 -9.29 14.09 8.43
CA GLN A 373 -10.52 14.50 9.15
C GLN A 373 -11.00 13.49 10.21
N GLY A 374 -10.74 12.19 10.01
CA GLY A 374 -11.13 11.13 10.96
C GLY A 374 -10.24 11.00 12.20
N LYS A 375 -9.09 11.69 12.23
CA LYS A 375 -8.11 11.63 13.33
C LYS A 375 -8.13 12.94 14.12
N GLN A 376 -8.58 12.91 15.37
CA GLN A 376 -8.50 14.07 16.29
C GLN A 376 -7.05 14.52 16.52
N GLU A 377 -6.10 13.58 16.43
CA GLU A 377 -4.66 13.80 16.54
C GLU A 377 -3.95 12.95 15.48
N SER A 378 -2.86 13.44 14.88
CA SER A 378 -2.12 12.65 13.89
C SER A 378 -1.38 11.47 14.55
N GLU A 379 -1.07 10.42 13.78
CA GLU A 379 -0.20 9.31 14.23
C GLU A 379 1.12 9.82 14.81
N TYR A 380 1.61 10.97 14.32
CA TYR A 380 2.80 11.62 14.86
C TYR A 380 2.57 12.24 16.25
N GLU A 381 1.39 12.82 16.52
CA GLU A 381 1.04 13.33 17.85
C GLU A 381 0.88 12.17 18.86
N GLU A 382 0.33 11.03 18.44
CA GLU A 382 0.32 9.81 19.25
C GLU A 382 1.74 9.27 19.49
N TYR A 383 2.58 9.28 18.45
CA TYR A 383 4.00 8.93 18.57
C TYR A 383 4.73 9.83 19.57
N LEU A 384 4.53 11.15 19.53
CA LEU A 384 5.13 12.11 20.47
C LEU A 384 4.73 11.85 21.94
N LYS A 385 3.57 11.25 22.20
CA LYS A 385 3.13 10.88 23.55
C LYS A 385 3.87 9.67 24.11
N LYS A 386 4.46 8.81 23.27
CA LYS A 386 5.23 7.64 23.71
C LYS A 386 6.43 8.10 24.53
N LYS A 387 6.77 7.37 25.60
CA LYS A 387 7.94 7.61 26.44
C LYS A 387 9.22 7.11 25.75
N ASP A 388 10.37 7.54 26.27
CA ASP A 388 11.68 6.98 25.89
C ASP A 388 11.79 5.53 26.34
N SER A 389 12.77 4.80 25.80
CA SER A 389 13.01 3.36 25.98
C SER A 389 13.03 2.82 27.41
N GLY A 390 13.11 3.68 28.44
CA GLY A 390 13.31 3.29 29.84
C GLY A 390 14.66 2.60 30.11
N ARG A 391 15.42 2.25 29.05
CA ARG A 391 16.77 1.69 29.12
C ARG A 391 17.73 2.76 29.64
N GLY A 392 18.59 2.35 30.58
CA GLY A 392 19.65 3.19 31.12
C GLY A 392 20.86 3.28 30.19
N ASP A 393 22.02 3.54 30.77
CA ASP A 393 23.28 3.65 30.05
C ASP A 393 23.65 2.32 29.37
N THR A 394 23.65 2.30 28.04
CA THR A 394 23.66 1.07 27.24
C THR A 394 24.36 1.28 25.90
N LEU A 395 25.16 0.30 25.47
CA LEU A 395 25.58 0.11 24.08
C LEU A 395 24.72 -1.01 23.47
N SER A 396 23.91 -0.67 22.48
CA SER A 396 23.06 -1.60 21.74
C SER A 396 23.60 -1.86 20.35
N ILE A 397 23.65 -3.13 20.01
CA ILE A 397 23.95 -3.58 18.65
C ILE A 397 22.65 -3.68 17.89
N LEU A 398 22.49 -2.81 16.91
CA LEU A 398 21.32 -2.77 16.02
C LEU A 398 21.69 -3.25 14.61
N ARG A 399 22.93 -3.72 14.44
CA ARG A 399 23.44 -4.33 13.22
C ARG A 399 23.45 -5.85 13.35
N GLY A 400 22.76 -6.53 12.43
CA GLY A 400 22.77 -7.99 12.36
C GLY A 400 23.95 -8.58 11.58
N TRP A 401 24.36 -7.92 10.47
CA TRP A 401 25.22 -8.49 9.43
C TRP A 401 26.10 -7.48 8.67
N SER A 402 27.03 -8.00 7.85
CA SER A 402 27.86 -7.19 6.96
C SER A 402 27.09 -6.63 5.75
N SER A 403 27.64 -5.58 5.16
CA SER A 403 27.10 -4.85 4.00
C SER A 403 26.92 -5.68 2.73
N ALA A 404 27.65 -6.78 2.59
CA ALA A 404 27.62 -7.65 1.41
C ALA A 404 26.44 -8.64 1.41
N VAL A 405 25.84 -8.87 2.57
CA VAL A 405 24.77 -9.87 2.74
C VAL A 405 23.45 -9.40 2.11
N THR A 406 23.19 -8.09 2.12
CA THR A 406 22.05 -7.48 1.42
C THR A 406 22.14 -7.57 -0.11
N LEU A 407 23.27 -8.05 -0.66
CA LEU A 407 23.49 -8.27 -2.10
C LEU A 407 23.21 -9.73 -2.53
N LEU A 408 22.78 -10.60 -1.62
CA LEU A 408 22.39 -11.98 -1.93
C LEU A 408 20.91 -12.04 -2.34
N GLU A 409 20.62 -12.67 -3.47
CA GLU A 409 19.27 -12.81 -4.03
C GLU A 409 18.33 -13.56 -3.06
N GLY A 410 17.13 -13.02 -2.81
CA GLY A 410 16.12 -13.62 -1.91
C GLY A 410 16.31 -13.31 -0.41
N SER A 411 17.30 -12.51 -0.04
CA SER A 411 17.65 -12.25 1.35
C SER A 411 17.03 -10.95 1.92
N GLU A 412 16.48 -10.09 1.06
CA GLU A 412 15.98 -8.74 1.32
C GLU A 412 14.90 -8.63 2.43
N GLN A 413 14.12 -9.68 2.67
CA GLN A 413 13.08 -9.70 3.72
C GLN A 413 13.59 -10.14 5.10
N LEU A 414 14.81 -10.66 5.18
CA LEU A 414 15.38 -11.26 6.40
C LEU A 414 16.30 -10.30 7.17
N TRP A 415 16.75 -9.21 6.55
CA TRP A 415 17.75 -8.32 7.15
C TRP A 415 17.12 -7.07 7.75
N ARG A 416 16.93 -7.10 9.07
CA ARG A 416 16.82 -5.89 9.88
C ARG A 416 18.24 -5.46 10.23
N GLY A 417 18.64 -4.20 10.07
CA GLY A 417 19.96 -3.85 10.58
C GLY A 417 20.52 -2.48 10.20
N GLY A 418 20.94 -1.74 11.22
CA GLY A 418 21.81 -0.59 11.04
C GLY A 418 22.56 -0.26 12.33
N GLY A 419 23.89 -0.23 12.24
CA GLY A 419 24.71 0.50 13.18
C GLY A 419 24.70 0.09 14.66
N TYR A 420 25.19 1.02 15.45
CA TYR A 420 25.34 0.93 16.89
C TYR A 420 24.62 2.10 17.55
N PHE A 421 24.01 1.86 18.70
CA PHE A 421 23.43 2.93 19.51
C PHE A 421 24.07 2.94 20.89
N ILE A 422 24.58 4.10 21.31
CA ILE A 422 25.13 4.31 22.64
C ILE A 422 24.24 5.31 23.36
N LYS A 423 23.58 4.88 24.43
CA LYS A 423 22.88 5.75 25.38
C LYS A 423 23.77 5.97 26.61
N TRP A 424 24.02 7.22 26.94
CA TRP A 424 24.84 7.62 28.10
C TRP A 424 24.33 8.92 28.71
N GLN A 425 23.96 8.91 29.99
CA GLN A 425 23.39 10.05 30.73
C GLN A 425 22.24 10.71 29.96
N ASP A 426 21.30 9.88 29.49
CA ASP A 426 20.15 10.27 28.66
C ASP A 426 20.54 10.85 27.28
N LYS A 427 21.80 10.82 26.84
CA LYS A 427 22.19 11.23 25.48
C LYS A 427 22.47 10.01 24.60
N GLY A 428 21.97 10.03 23.37
CA GLY A 428 22.18 8.93 22.43
C GLY A 428 23.08 9.28 21.25
N ILE A 429 23.99 8.37 20.91
CA ILE A 429 24.81 8.40 19.70
C ILE A 429 24.42 7.22 18.83
N VAL A 430 24.07 7.50 17.58
CA VAL A 430 23.91 6.51 16.53
C VAL A 430 25.20 6.48 15.71
N ILE A 431 25.69 5.30 15.39
CA ILE A 431 26.90 5.11 14.58
C ILE A 431 26.53 4.20 13.41
N ASP A 432 26.77 4.65 12.19
CA ASP A 432 26.53 3.90 10.96
C ASP A 432 25.08 3.34 10.82
N PRO A 433 24.03 4.20 10.88
CA PRO A 433 22.65 3.80 10.69
C PRO A 433 22.39 3.34 9.25
N GLY A 434 22.51 2.03 9.06
CA GLY A 434 22.25 1.36 7.78
C GLY A 434 20.79 1.11 7.44
N PHE A 435 20.56 0.06 6.66
CA PHE A 435 19.24 -0.27 6.12
C PHE A 435 18.18 -0.56 7.20
N ASP A 436 17.03 0.12 7.12
CA ASP A 436 15.88 -0.07 8.03
C ASP A 436 16.25 0.18 9.51
N PHE A 437 17.22 1.07 9.74
CA PHE A 437 17.70 1.49 11.06
C PHE A 437 16.56 1.98 11.94
N LEU A 438 15.71 2.90 11.46
CA LEU A 438 14.68 3.51 12.31
C LEU A 438 13.65 2.50 12.79
N ARG A 439 13.27 1.55 11.94
CA ARG A 439 12.39 0.46 12.33
C ARG A 439 13.06 -0.42 13.38
N ASN A 440 14.30 -0.83 13.16
CA ASN A 440 15.02 -1.66 14.12
C ASN A 440 15.26 -0.92 15.46
N PHE A 441 15.49 0.38 15.39
CA PHE A 441 15.62 1.27 16.54
C PHE A 441 14.32 1.29 17.36
N HIS A 442 13.17 1.43 16.70
CA HIS A 442 11.84 1.38 17.34
C HIS A 442 11.51 -0.03 17.87
N ASP A 443 11.79 -1.08 17.12
CA ASP A 443 11.57 -2.48 17.53
C ASP A 443 12.43 -2.85 18.77
N ALA A 444 13.64 -2.30 18.87
CA ALA A 444 14.50 -2.40 20.06
C ALA A 444 13.99 -1.59 21.26
N GLY A 445 12.87 -0.88 21.10
CA GLY A 445 12.20 -0.10 22.12
C GLY A 445 12.68 1.35 22.25
N TYR A 446 13.55 1.82 21.34
CA TYR A 446 14.05 3.19 21.37
C TYR A 446 13.11 4.18 20.67
N HIS A 447 13.08 5.40 21.18
CA HIS A 447 12.35 6.51 20.56
C HIS A 447 13.30 7.43 19.82
N GLY A 448 12.94 7.93 18.63
CA GLY A 448 13.82 8.80 17.81
C GLY A 448 14.25 10.12 18.49
N ARG A 449 13.62 10.48 19.61
CA ARG A 449 14.04 11.61 20.44
C ARG A 449 15.33 11.37 21.20
N GLU A 450 15.66 10.10 21.45
CA GLU A 450 16.88 9.63 22.11
C GLU A 450 18.11 9.75 21.20
N ILE A 451 17.95 10.11 19.92
CA ILE A 451 19.07 10.36 19.00
C ILE A 451 19.55 11.81 19.17
N ASP A 452 20.72 12.00 19.78
CA ASP A 452 21.34 13.32 19.94
C ASP A 452 22.54 13.54 19.00
N ALA A 453 23.17 12.45 18.54
CA ALA A 453 24.26 12.48 17.58
C ALA A 453 24.18 11.30 16.60
N VAL A 454 24.66 11.52 15.38
CA VAL A 454 24.84 10.50 14.34
C VAL A 454 26.27 10.60 13.83
N LEU A 455 26.99 9.49 13.84
CA LEU A 455 28.35 9.36 13.34
C LEU A 455 28.36 8.42 12.14
N ILE A 456 29.04 8.81 11.07
CA ILE A 456 29.22 8.00 9.87
C ILE A 456 30.70 7.77 9.67
N THR A 457 31.09 6.51 9.55
CA THR A 457 32.49 6.13 9.45
C THR A 457 33.07 6.39 8.07
N HIS A 458 32.28 6.21 7.02
CA HIS A 458 32.65 6.52 5.65
C HIS A 458 31.43 6.55 4.73
N ASN A 459 31.58 7.16 3.56
CA ASN A 459 30.53 7.23 2.53
C ASN A 459 30.31 5.89 1.80
N HIS A 460 29.52 5.00 2.40
CA HIS A 460 29.06 3.78 1.75
C HIS A 460 27.54 3.62 1.91
N THR A 461 26.90 2.96 0.94
CA THR A 461 25.43 2.87 0.84
C THR A 461 24.80 2.26 2.09
N ASP A 462 25.44 1.25 2.69
CA ASP A 462 24.93 0.53 3.86
C ASP A 462 25.08 1.29 5.17
N HIS A 463 25.82 2.40 5.23
CA HIS A 463 25.93 3.27 6.40
C HIS A 463 25.13 4.56 6.26
N THR A 464 24.66 4.86 5.05
CA THR A 464 24.00 6.11 4.69
C THR A 464 22.54 5.94 4.27
N ALA A 465 22.08 4.70 4.07
CA ALA A 465 20.74 4.38 3.56
C ALA A 465 19.59 5.08 4.31
N ASP A 466 19.65 5.11 5.65
CA ASP A 466 18.58 5.65 6.49
C ASP A 466 18.85 7.08 7.00
N LEU A 467 19.96 7.71 6.62
CA LEU A 467 20.31 9.05 7.10
C LEU A 467 19.23 10.08 6.79
N ARG A 468 18.60 9.99 5.62
CA ARG A 468 17.50 10.87 5.23
C ARG A 468 16.31 10.72 6.18
N SER A 469 15.93 9.48 6.44
CA SER A 469 14.81 9.15 7.33
C SER A 469 15.06 9.65 8.76
N ILE A 470 16.31 9.55 9.24
CA ILE A 470 16.71 10.11 10.53
C ILE A 470 16.61 11.64 10.52
N ASP A 471 17.14 12.31 9.50
CA ASP A 471 17.08 13.78 9.39
C ASP A 471 15.63 14.29 9.36
N ASP A 472 14.76 13.65 8.56
CA ASP A 472 13.33 13.98 8.47
C ASP A 472 12.61 13.78 9.82
N LEU A 473 12.88 12.67 10.52
CA LEU A 473 12.34 12.42 11.85
C LEU A 473 12.81 13.48 12.86
N ARG A 474 14.10 13.81 12.85
CA ARG A 474 14.70 14.81 13.76
C ARG A 474 14.18 16.21 13.47
N TYR A 475 13.93 16.54 12.21
CA TYR A 475 13.29 17.79 11.82
C TYR A 475 11.88 17.89 12.41
N GLU A 476 11.03 16.88 12.23
CA GLU A 476 9.66 16.89 12.74
C GLU A 476 9.63 16.98 14.28
N LEU A 477 10.50 16.25 14.97
CA LEU A 477 10.65 16.33 16.43
C LEU A 477 11.05 17.75 16.87
N TYR A 478 11.98 18.37 16.16
CA TYR A 478 12.44 19.73 16.48
C TYR A 478 11.39 20.80 16.15
N PHE A 479 10.68 20.67 15.04
CA PHE A 479 9.61 21.56 14.62
C PHE A 479 8.47 21.55 15.65
N ARG A 480 8.13 20.37 16.16
CA ARG A 480 7.08 20.15 17.15
C ARG A 480 7.59 20.15 18.60
N ARG A 481 8.83 20.58 18.86
CA ARG A 481 9.49 20.48 20.18
C ARG A 481 8.71 21.05 21.37
N ASN A 482 7.81 22.01 21.14
CA ASN A 482 6.97 22.59 22.20
C ASN A 482 5.79 21.68 22.59
N LYS A 483 5.52 20.63 21.82
CA LYS A 483 4.48 19.63 22.06
C LYS A 483 5.01 18.33 22.68
N ASP A 484 6.32 18.07 22.60
CA ASP A 484 6.92 16.89 23.23
C ASP A 484 6.90 17.06 24.76
N PRO A 485 6.14 16.21 25.49
CA PRO A 485 6.00 16.36 26.94
C PRO A 485 7.16 15.72 27.72
N HIS A 486 8.05 14.96 27.06
CA HIS A 486 9.07 14.16 27.72
C HIS A 486 10.43 14.84 27.68
N ARG A 487 10.82 15.42 26.53
CA ARG A 487 12.17 15.99 26.39
C ARG A 487 12.25 17.12 25.38
N LYS A 488 13.02 18.16 25.75
CA LYS A 488 13.33 19.26 24.85
C LYS A 488 14.21 18.80 23.69
N ILE A 489 13.65 18.83 22.48
CA ILE A 489 14.36 18.47 21.26
C ILE A 489 15.30 19.60 20.82
N LYS A 490 16.57 19.26 20.58
CA LYS A 490 17.61 20.15 20.04
C LYS A 490 18.08 19.65 18.66
N PRO A 491 18.68 20.52 17.83
CA PRO A 491 19.37 20.10 16.61
C PRO A 491 20.41 19.04 16.93
N TYR A 492 20.34 17.87 16.28
CA TYR A 492 21.28 16.78 16.53
C TYR A 492 22.64 17.06 15.87
N LEU A 493 23.67 16.38 16.37
CA LEU A 493 25.02 16.42 15.81
C LEU A 493 25.13 15.40 14.68
N LEU A 494 25.56 15.81 13.49
CA LEU A 494 25.90 14.90 12.38
C LEU A 494 27.39 15.00 12.09
N MET A 495 28.09 13.87 12.15
CA MET A 495 29.50 13.79 11.81
C MET A 495 29.69 12.80 10.66
N TRP A 496 30.36 13.24 9.59
CA TRP A 496 30.55 12.47 8.36
C TRP A 496 31.83 12.88 7.62
N ASP A 497 32.27 12.14 6.61
CA ASP A 497 33.44 12.51 5.79
C ASP A 497 33.11 13.59 4.72
N GLU A 498 34.14 14.15 4.09
CA GLU A 498 34.02 15.23 3.08
C GLU A 498 33.35 14.73 1.78
N ASP A 499 33.55 13.46 1.43
CA ASP A 499 33.03 12.82 0.23
C ASP A 499 31.52 12.53 0.30
N SER A 500 30.99 12.35 1.52
CA SER A 500 29.55 12.25 1.83
C SER A 500 28.80 13.53 1.47
N ASN A 501 29.48 14.64 1.18
CA ASN A 501 28.84 15.90 0.80
C ASN A 501 28.79 16.13 -0.73
N GLU A 502 29.72 15.55 -1.51
CA GLU A 502 29.87 15.87 -2.95
C GLU A 502 29.72 14.67 -3.90
N LYS A 503 29.91 13.43 -3.43
CA LYS A 503 29.89 12.21 -4.27
C LYS A 503 29.13 11.05 -3.61
N ILE A 504 27.97 11.33 -3.02
CA ILE A 504 27.10 10.25 -2.57
C ILE A 504 26.62 9.48 -3.81
N LYS A 505 26.86 8.17 -3.87
CA LYS A 505 26.35 7.29 -4.95
C LYS A 505 24.81 7.30 -5.05
N LEU A 506 24.14 7.85 -4.03
CA LEU A 506 22.73 8.24 -4.01
C LEU A 506 22.63 9.66 -3.43
N PRO A 507 22.36 10.73 -4.20
CA PRO A 507 22.30 12.07 -3.63
C PRO A 507 21.25 12.10 -2.52
N ILE A 508 21.64 12.48 -1.30
CA ILE A 508 20.67 12.92 -0.28
C ILE A 508 19.95 14.10 -0.93
N PRO A 509 18.65 14.00 -1.25
CA PRO A 509 17.92 15.13 -1.78
C PRO A 509 18.06 16.26 -0.75
N LYS A 510 18.42 17.47 -1.19
CA LYS A 510 18.45 18.63 -0.29
C LYS A 510 17.17 18.62 0.52
N ALA A 511 17.29 18.61 1.84
CA ALA A 511 16.12 18.68 2.68
C ALA A 511 15.27 19.87 2.30
N ALA A 512 13.98 19.62 2.03
CA ALA A 512 13.03 20.70 1.76
C ALA A 512 12.83 21.61 2.99
N HIS A 513 13.32 21.18 4.16
CA HIS A 513 13.27 21.93 5.41
C HIS A 513 14.54 22.74 5.69
N ARG A 514 14.38 23.92 6.33
CA ARG A 514 15.49 24.80 6.77
C ARG A 514 16.20 24.36 8.05
N PHE A 515 15.86 23.20 8.60
CA PHE A 515 16.57 22.63 9.73
C PHE A 515 17.83 21.95 9.22
N SER A 516 18.98 22.37 9.73
CA SER A 516 20.26 21.75 9.42
C SER A 516 20.82 21.15 10.71
N PRO A 517 21.24 19.88 10.71
CA PRO A 517 22.02 19.34 11.81
C PRO A 517 23.29 20.16 11.99
N ILE A 518 23.92 20.05 13.16
CA ILE A 518 25.25 20.61 13.35
C ILE A 518 26.22 19.64 12.68
N ILE A 519 26.67 19.99 11.47
CA ILE A 519 27.53 19.14 10.65
C ILE A 519 28.99 19.38 11.03
N PHE A 520 29.73 18.29 11.23
CA PHE A 520 31.19 18.27 11.30
C PHE A 520 31.73 17.34 10.24
N THR A 521 32.59 17.87 9.38
CA THR A 521 33.34 17.08 8.42
C THR A 521 34.55 16.46 9.11
N VAL A 522 34.57 15.14 9.17
CA VAL A 522 35.69 14.37 9.71
C VAL A 522 36.91 14.59 8.83
N GLY A 523 38.07 14.79 9.46
CA GLY A 523 39.33 15.13 8.76
C GLY A 523 39.65 16.62 8.75
N LEU A 524 38.65 17.52 8.86
CA LEU A 524 38.86 18.98 8.76
C LEU A 524 38.81 19.72 10.12
N CYS A 525 38.17 19.14 11.14
CA CYS A 525 38.03 19.79 12.44
C CYS A 525 37.94 18.78 13.59
N ASP A 526 38.60 19.06 14.72
CA ASP A 526 38.45 18.28 15.96
C ASP A 526 37.10 18.65 16.63
N PRO A 527 36.11 17.75 16.65
CA PRO A 527 34.77 18.04 17.15
C PRO A 527 34.75 18.24 18.67
N THR A 528 35.80 17.83 19.40
CA THR A 528 35.86 17.88 20.87
C THR A 528 35.76 19.30 21.44
N CYS A 529 36.23 20.32 20.72
CA CYS A 529 36.25 21.70 21.21
C CYS A 529 34.88 22.40 21.07
N THR A 530 33.99 21.88 20.22
CA THR A 530 32.72 22.55 19.85
C THR A 530 31.48 21.85 20.42
N ILE A 531 31.53 20.53 20.65
CA ILE A 531 30.45 19.76 21.29
C ILE A 531 30.09 20.31 22.68
N LYS A 532 31.10 20.75 23.45
CA LYS A 532 30.89 21.42 24.75
C LYS A 532 30.25 22.81 24.67
N LYS A 533 30.46 23.56 23.58
CA LYS A 533 29.95 24.95 23.45
C LYS A 533 28.55 25.04 22.83
N LYS A 534 28.09 24.01 22.09
CA LYS A 534 26.82 24.07 21.34
C LYS A 534 25.79 22.98 21.67
N HIS A 535 26.17 21.80 22.21
CA HIS A 535 25.22 20.68 22.35
C HIS A 535 25.19 19.95 23.71
N ASP A 536 26.06 20.26 24.68
CA ASP A 536 26.04 19.67 26.04
C ASP A 536 25.94 18.13 26.04
N LEU A 537 26.83 17.48 25.28
CA LEU A 537 26.89 16.02 25.19
C LEU A 537 27.94 15.46 26.16
N PRO A 538 27.61 14.38 26.90
CA PRO A 538 28.50 13.73 27.86
C PRO A 538 29.50 12.77 27.17
N PHE A 539 29.90 13.06 25.93
CA PHE A 539 30.83 12.24 25.18
C PHE A 539 31.74 13.05 24.27
N HIS A 540 32.93 12.52 24.00
CA HIS A 540 33.93 13.10 23.10
C HIS A 540 34.28 12.07 22.02
N VAL A 541 34.21 12.48 20.76
CA VAL A 541 34.56 11.62 19.62
C VAL A 541 35.94 12.04 19.12
N LYS A 542 36.87 11.10 19.08
CA LYS A 542 38.17 11.26 18.41
C LYS A 542 38.20 10.37 17.19
N TYR A 543 38.56 10.91 16.03
CA TYR A 543 38.74 10.12 14.82
C TYR A 543 40.23 9.87 14.56
N PHE A 544 40.52 8.86 13.75
CA PHE A 544 41.86 8.60 13.23
C PHE A 544 41.76 8.07 11.79
N PRO A 545 42.74 8.38 10.93
CA PRO A 545 42.76 7.86 9.57
C PRO A 545 42.95 6.35 9.60
N VAL A 546 42.32 5.66 8.66
CA VAL A 546 42.50 4.22 8.47
C VAL A 546 42.95 3.91 7.05
N GLU A 547 43.55 2.72 6.86
CA GLU A 547 44.06 2.27 5.57
C GLU A 547 43.02 1.40 4.87
N HIS A 548 42.66 1.75 3.64
CA HIS A 548 41.75 1.00 2.78
C HIS A 548 42.30 1.07 1.35
N GLY A 549 42.24 -0.05 0.60
CA GLY A 549 42.86 -0.18 -0.73
C GLY A 549 42.56 0.95 -1.72
N GLU A 550 43.48 1.18 -2.66
CA GLU A 550 43.40 2.25 -3.65
C GLU A 550 42.06 2.26 -4.43
N GLY A 551 41.35 3.40 -4.42
CA GLY A 551 40.38 3.76 -5.47
C GLY A 551 38.89 3.47 -5.24
N ILE A 552 38.44 3.06 -4.04
CA ILE A 552 37.03 2.69 -3.82
C ILE A 552 36.30 3.59 -2.79
N ILE A 553 36.97 4.01 -1.71
CA ILE A 553 36.43 4.87 -0.65
C ILE A 553 37.49 5.94 -0.33
N ASN A 554 37.15 7.23 -0.39
CA ASN A 554 38.10 8.28 -0.03
C ASN A 554 38.02 8.57 1.48
N ASN A 555 39.16 8.48 2.18
CA ASN A 555 39.34 8.87 3.58
C ASN A 555 38.42 8.18 4.62
N PRO A 556 38.31 6.84 4.65
CA PRO A 556 37.64 6.16 5.75
C PRO A 556 38.32 6.50 7.08
N VAL A 557 37.54 6.47 8.16
CA VAL A 557 38.01 6.81 9.51
C VAL A 557 37.53 5.82 10.56
N GLY A 558 38.41 5.56 11.53
CA GLY A 558 38.05 4.89 12.78
C GLY A 558 37.75 5.92 13.86
N PHE A 559 37.08 5.48 14.94
CA PHE A 559 36.67 6.37 16.03
C PHE A 559 36.99 5.82 17.40
N LYS A 560 37.16 6.74 18.35
CA LYS A 560 37.19 6.49 19.78
C LYS A 560 36.18 7.41 20.46
N VAL A 561 35.08 6.82 20.92
CA VAL A 561 34.02 7.50 21.66
C VAL A 561 34.35 7.43 23.15
N VAL A 562 34.68 8.56 23.75
CA VAL A 562 35.00 8.68 25.18
C VAL A 562 33.78 9.21 25.92
N LEU A 563 33.13 8.36 26.70
CA LEU A 563 32.03 8.72 27.58
C LEU A 563 32.57 9.42 28.82
N LYS A 564 31.90 10.51 29.23
CA LYS A 564 32.31 11.37 30.34
C LYS A 564 31.33 11.25 31.49
N ASP A 565 31.88 11.23 32.70
CA ASP A 565 31.13 11.49 33.92
C ASP A 565 31.76 12.69 34.64
N GLY A 566 31.09 13.84 34.52
CA GLY A 566 31.69 15.14 34.82
C GLY A 566 32.97 15.37 34.00
N ASN A 567 34.10 15.57 34.69
CA ASN A 567 35.41 15.76 34.05
C ASN A 567 36.19 14.46 33.80
N LYS A 568 35.72 13.32 34.32
CA LYS A 568 36.41 12.03 34.23
C LYS A 568 36.01 11.28 32.96
N ASN A 569 36.92 10.47 32.43
CA ASN A 569 36.58 9.48 31.42
C ASN A 569 35.91 8.30 32.14
N ALA A 570 34.64 8.05 31.87
CA ALA A 570 33.90 6.94 32.45
C ALA A 570 34.22 5.63 31.71
N LEU A 571 34.19 5.69 30.38
CA LEU A 571 34.40 4.52 29.53
C LEU A 571 34.78 4.98 28.11
N THR A 572 35.56 4.17 27.41
CA THR A 572 35.95 4.44 26.02
C THR A 572 35.64 3.28 25.08
N ILE A 573 34.99 3.59 23.95
CA ILE A 573 34.61 2.63 22.92
C ILE A 573 35.39 2.93 21.65
N GLY A 574 36.14 1.95 21.16
CA GLY A 574 36.90 2.00 19.92
C GLY A 574 36.17 1.32 18.77
N PHE A 575 36.15 1.96 17.60
CA PHE A 575 35.54 1.46 16.37
C PHE A 575 36.59 1.44 15.26
N THR A 576 36.74 0.31 14.58
CA THR A 576 37.75 0.16 13.52
C THR A 576 37.38 0.89 12.23
N GLY A 577 36.09 1.07 11.94
CA GLY A 577 35.64 1.50 10.61
C GLY A 577 35.97 0.44 9.53
N ASP A 578 36.02 0.88 8.27
CA ASP A 578 36.42 0.04 7.14
C ASP A 578 37.92 0.21 6.85
N THR A 579 38.72 -0.69 7.42
CA THR A 579 40.19 -0.59 7.46
C THR A 579 40.81 -1.96 7.24
N GLU A 580 42.01 -2.05 6.66
CA GLU A 580 42.90 -3.19 6.83
C GLU A 580 43.69 -3.11 8.15
N TYR A 581 44.41 -4.17 8.50
CA TYR A 581 45.33 -4.11 9.64
C TYR A 581 46.66 -3.46 9.25
N PHE A 582 47.08 -2.44 10.00
CA PHE A 582 48.38 -1.78 9.86
C PHE A 582 49.03 -1.54 11.23
N GLU A 583 50.35 -1.37 11.26
CA GLU A 583 51.18 -1.32 12.49
C GLU A 583 50.78 -0.17 13.45
N GLY A 584 50.10 0.87 12.95
CA GLY A 584 49.58 2.00 13.73
C GLY A 584 48.18 1.80 14.33
N LEU A 585 47.39 0.84 13.84
CA LEU A 585 45.96 0.71 14.20
C LEU A 585 45.77 0.42 15.70
N GLY A 586 46.59 -0.49 16.24
CA GLY A 586 46.57 -0.84 17.66
C GLY A 586 46.88 0.35 18.58
N LYS A 587 47.71 1.30 18.13
CA LYS A 587 48.05 2.51 18.89
C LYS A 587 46.88 3.47 18.99
N HIS A 588 46.11 3.63 17.91
CA HIS A 588 44.91 4.48 17.90
C HIS A 588 43.82 3.95 18.85
N LEU A 589 43.67 2.64 18.90
CA LEU A 589 42.65 1.95 19.69
C LEU A 589 43.13 1.47 21.06
N SER A 590 44.40 1.68 21.40
CA SER A 590 44.98 1.28 22.68
C SER A 590 44.23 1.87 23.87
N GLY A 591 43.94 1.04 24.88
CA GLY A 591 43.26 1.45 26.10
C GLY A 591 41.82 1.89 25.88
N CYS A 592 41.13 1.35 24.86
CA CYS A 592 39.67 1.34 24.85
C CYS A 592 39.16 0.29 25.85
N ASP A 593 38.02 0.56 26.48
CA ASP A 593 37.36 -0.43 27.33
C ASP A 593 36.57 -1.43 26.47
N ILE A 594 35.89 -0.93 25.43
CA ILE A 594 35.19 -1.75 24.44
C ILE A 594 35.87 -1.55 23.07
N LEU A 595 36.18 -2.65 22.38
CA LEU A 595 36.59 -2.65 20.98
C LEU A 595 35.48 -3.24 20.12
N ILE A 596 34.99 -2.50 19.14
CA ILE A 596 34.13 -3.01 18.08
C ILE A 596 34.99 -3.24 16.85
N GLY A 597 35.27 -4.51 16.58
CA GLY A 597 36.10 -4.96 15.46
C GLY A 597 35.25 -5.60 14.37
N HIS A 598 35.32 -5.06 13.16
CA HIS A 598 34.61 -5.59 12.00
C HIS A 598 35.48 -6.62 11.26
N ILE A 599 34.95 -7.82 10.99
CA ILE A 599 35.66 -8.84 10.20
C ILE A 599 35.01 -8.98 8.83
N SER A 600 35.57 -8.26 7.85
CA SER A 600 35.23 -8.45 6.43
C SER A 600 35.57 -9.87 5.96
N GLN A 601 35.18 -10.26 4.73
CA GLN A 601 35.37 -11.64 4.21
C GLN A 601 36.74 -12.21 4.60
N PRO A 602 36.84 -13.14 5.55
CA PRO A 602 38.15 -13.64 5.91
C PRO A 602 38.66 -14.47 4.73
N GLU A 603 39.91 -14.25 4.34
CA GLU A 603 40.51 -15.05 3.28
C GLU A 603 40.80 -16.44 3.82
N ARG A 604 40.57 -17.50 3.02
CA ARG A 604 40.87 -18.88 3.45
C ARG A 604 42.30 -19.03 3.97
N ALA A 605 43.24 -18.29 3.38
CA ALA A 605 44.64 -18.26 3.77
C ALA A 605 44.86 -17.79 5.22
N GLU A 606 44.00 -16.93 5.78
CA GLU A 606 44.12 -16.46 7.18
C GLU A 606 43.91 -17.59 8.20
N PHE A 607 43.14 -18.62 7.84
CA PHE A 607 42.89 -19.76 8.72
C PHE A 607 44.02 -20.79 8.69
N THR A 608 44.74 -20.89 7.57
CA THR A 608 45.86 -21.83 7.39
C THR A 608 47.24 -21.22 7.70
N ASP A 609 47.38 -19.90 7.56
CA ASP A 609 48.61 -19.16 7.84
C ASP A 609 48.32 -17.99 8.79
N THR A 610 48.85 -18.07 10.01
CA THR A 610 48.68 -17.05 11.05
C THR A 610 49.40 -15.74 10.75
N LYS A 611 50.32 -15.71 9.79
CA LYS A 611 51.04 -14.50 9.36
C LYS A 611 50.35 -13.80 8.20
N HIS A 612 49.53 -14.52 7.43
CA HIS A 612 48.74 -13.92 6.37
C HIS A 612 47.75 -12.89 6.94
N ARG A 613 47.65 -11.74 6.29
CA ARG A 613 46.73 -10.66 6.64
C ARG A 613 45.97 -10.28 5.38
N LYS A 614 44.65 -10.19 5.50
CA LYS A 614 43.81 -9.63 4.45
C LYS A 614 44.20 -8.18 4.18
N LYS A 615 44.21 -7.81 2.90
CA LYS A 615 44.38 -6.42 2.45
C LYS A 615 43.04 -5.74 2.19
N ASN A 616 43.02 -4.42 2.22
CA ASN A 616 41.90 -3.50 2.01
C ASN A 616 40.81 -3.53 3.09
N HIS A 617 40.65 -4.64 3.82
CA HIS A 617 39.70 -4.76 4.93
C HIS A 617 40.25 -5.60 6.08
N LEU A 618 39.68 -5.44 7.27
CA LEU A 618 40.16 -6.07 8.49
C LEU A 618 39.76 -7.55 8.43
N GLY A 619 40.78 -8.38 8.19
CA GLY A 619 40.65 -9.82 8.19
C GLY A 619 40.74 -10.42 9.59
N TYR A 620 40.54 -11.73 9.66
CA TYR A 620 40.52 -12.48 10.91
C TYR A 620 41.83 -12.33 11.69
N ASN A 621 42.98 -12.51 11.04
CA ASN A 621 44.26 -12.43 11.73
C ASN A 621 44.64 -10.97 12.06
N GLY A 622 44.15 -10.01 11.27
CA GLY A 622 44.29 -8.59 11.58
C GLY A 622 43.62 -8.24 12.91
N LEU A 623 42.39 -8.72 13.11
CA LEU A 623 41.68 -8.51 14.38
C LEU A 623 42.38 -9.21 15.56
N VAL A 624 42.97 -10.39 15.38
CA VAL A 624 43.75 -11.06 16.45
C VAL A 624 44.87 -10.17 16.97
N GLU A 625 45.64 -9.55 16.09
CA GLU A 625 46.72 -8.62 16.51
C GLU A 625 46.16 -7.35 17.13
N LEU A 626 45.08 -6.82 16.55
CA LEU A 626 44.45 -5.62 17.08
C LEU A 626 43.97 -5.83 18.51
N ILE A 627 43.34 -6.96 18.83
CA ILE A 627 42.91 -7.30 20.19
C ILE A 627 44.11 -7.36 21.13
N LYS A 628 45.20 -8.04 20.73
CA LYS A 628 46.44 -8.14 21.52
C LYS A 628 47.10 -6.79 21.77
N ALA A 629 47.10 -5.90 20.78
CA ALA A 629 47.69 -4.58 20.85
C ALA A 629 46.81 -3.58 21.64
N ALA A 630 45.50 -3.59 21.40
CA ALA A 630 44.56 -2.65 22.02
C ALA A 630 44.22 -3.00 23.47
N LYS A 631 44.22 -4.31 23.81
CA LYS A 631 43.88 -4.88 25.12
C LYS A 631 42.54 -4.36 25.70
N PRO A 632 41.43 -4.49 24.95
CA PRO A 632 40.13 -4.06 25.44
C PRO A 632 39.63 -4.94 26.60
N LYS A 633 38.74 -4.40 27.43
CA LYS A 633 38.03 -5.17 28.46
C LYS A 633 36.89 -6.01 27.86
N LEU A 634 36.35 -5.60 26.72
CA LEU A 634 35.35 -6.32 25.96
C LEU A 634 35.57 -6.08 24.46
N THR A 635 35.64 -7.15 23.68
CA THR A 635 35.63 -7.07 22.22
C THR A 635 34.28 -7.53 21.70
N LEU A 636 33.64 -6.71 20.87
CA LEU A 636 32.46 -7.08 20.11
C LEU A 636 32.87 -7.25 18.65
N VAL A 637 32.63 -8.45 18.11
CA VAL A 637 32.99 -8.80 16.74
C VAL A 637 31.78 -8.54 15.86
N GLY A 638 31.81 -7.43 15.14
CA GLY A 638 30.77 -7.00 14.23
C GLY A 638 31.04 -7.40 12.78
N GLU A 639 30.02 -7.24 11.94
CA GLU A 639 30.13 -7.30 10.47
C GLU A 639 30.86 -8.52 9.91
N PHE A 640 30.42 -9.72 10.29
CA PHE A 640 30.98 -10.94 9.72
C PHE A 640 30.42 -11.22 8.33
N TRP A 641 31.28 -11.33 7.30
CA TRP A 641 30.89 -11.88 6.00
C TRP A 641 31.34 -13.33 5.84
N GLY A 642 30.42 -14.27 6.10
CA GLY A 642 30.73 -15.70 6.06
C GLY A 642 30.70 -16.35 4.68
N GLY A 643 30.16 -15.66 3.66
CA GLY A 643 30.06 -16.10 2.25
C GLY A 643 29.22 -17.36 1.97
N ILE A 644 29.23 -18.35 2.86
CA ILE A 644 28.72 -19.71 2.66
C ILE A 644 27.99 -20.24 3.92
N GLY A 645 28.07 -19.53 5.06
CA GLY A 645 27.48 -19.97 6.33
C GLY A 645 27.59 -18.90 7.43
N ASP A 646 26.81 -19.06 8.50
CA ASP A 646 26.89 -18.24 9.71
C ASP A 646 27.87 -18.86 10.70
N TYR A 647 29.06 -18.26 10.81
CA TYR A 647 30.16 -18.76 11.65
C TYR A 647 30.49 -17.78 12.79
N ARG A 648 29.57 -16.89 13.16
CA ARG A 648 29.85 -15.84 14.16
C ARG A 648 30.29 -16.40 15.51
N ILE A 649 29.63 -17.48 15.95
CA ILE A 649 29.94 -18.14 17.23
C ILE A 649 31.30 -18.86 17.15
N ASP A 650 31.51 -19.70 16.13
CA ASP A 650 32.74 -20.46 15.94
C ASP A 650 33.97 -19.56 15.78
N LEU A 651 33.80 -18.45 15.05
CA LEU A 651 34.85 -17.48 14.83
C LEU A 651 35.28 -16.83 16.15
N VAL A 652 34.32 -16.46 17.00
CA VAL A 652 34.62 -15.85 18.30
C VAL A 652 35.28 -16.85 19.25
N GLN A 653 34.86 -18.12 19.23
CA GLN A 653 35.54 -19.18 19.97
C GLN A 653 37.00 -19.29 19.56
N CYS A 654 37.28 -19.34 18.26
CA CYS A 654 38.65 -19.37 17.73
C CYS A 654 39.44 -18.09 18.07
N LEU A 655 38.81 -16.91 18.07
CA LEU A 655 39.47 -15.67 18.46
C LEU A 655 39.90 -15.70 19.93
N ARG A 656 39.05 -16.22 20.83
CA ARG A 656 39.38 -16.33 22.26
C ARG A 656 40.63 -17.19 22.45
N GLU A 657 40.72 -18.31 21.75
CA GLU A 657 41.89 -19.19 21.79
C GLU A 657 43.15 -18.50 21.25
N ARG A 658 43.05 -17.81 20.09
CA ARG A 658 44.21 -17.17 19.44
C ARG A 658 44.71 -15.91 20.14
N THR A 659 43.83 -15.23 20.87
CA THR A 659 44.16 -13.99 21.60
C THR A 659 44.47 -14.25 23.08
N GLY A 660 43.93 -15.33 23.66
CA GLY A 660 43.97 -15.59 25.09
C GLY A 660 42.97 -14.73 25.89
N CYS A 661 42.03 -14.05 25.23
CA CYS A 661 41.03 -13.18 25.84
C CYS A 661 39.65 -13.83 25.80
N ASN A 662 38.95 -13.92 26.94
CA ASN A 662 37.63 -14.57 27.00
C ASN A 662 36.48 -13.59 26.72
N GLU A 663 36.71 -12.30 26.94
CA GLU A 663 35.78 -11.19 26.81
C GLU A 663 35.59 -10.77 25.35
N ILE A 664 35.31 -11.74 24.48
CA ILE A 664 35.02 -11.53 23.06
C ILE A 664 33.63 -12.07 22.78
N LEU A 665 32.74 -11.25 22.21
CA LEU A 665 31.37 -11.65 21.87
C LEU A 665 31.05 -11.39 20.40
N PRO A 666 30.29 -12.27 19.75
CA PRO A 666 29.75 -11.96 18.43
C PRO A 666 28.69 -10.87 18.60
N ALA A 667 28.81 -9.80 17.84
CA ALA A 667 27.81 -8.75 17.81
C ALA A 667 26.62 -9.19 16.94
N GLY A 668 25.41 -8.89 17.39
CA GLY A 668 24.17 -9.18 16.68
C GLY A 668 23.02 -8.42 17.29
N ILE A 669 21.91 -8.31 16.56
CA ILE A 669 20.71 -7.60 17.01
C ILE A 669 20.23 -8.22 18.32
N GLY A 670 19.92 -7.35 19.28
CA GLY A 670 19.49 -7.76 20.62
C GLY A 670 20.64 -7.88 21.64
N LEU A 671 21.90 -7.72 21.21
CA LEU A 671 23.00 -7.53 22.14
C LEU A 671 22.94 -6.13 22.74
N ASN A 672 22.68 -6.06 24.04
CA ASN A 672 22.73 -4.82 24.82
C ASN A 672 23.78 -4.97 25.91
N VAL A 673 24.73 -4.04 25.97
CA VAL A 673 25.80 -3.99 26.96
C VAL A 673 25.55 -2.79 27.88
N ARG A 674 25.32 -3.05 29.16
CA ARG A 674 25.17 -2.00 30.18
C ARG A 674 26.48 -1.28 30.41
N LEU A 675 26.42 0.05 30.47
CA LEU A 675 27.58 0.91 30.66
C LEU A 675 27.52 1.55 32.05
N PRO A 676 28.66 1.69 32.75
CA PRO A 676 30.00 1.26 32.37
C PRO A 676 30.33 -0.18 32.81
N SER A 677 29.36 -0.96 33.33
CA SER A 677 29.62 -2.27 33.96
C SER A 677 30.07 -3.36 32.98
N LEU A 678 29.81 -3.19 31.67
CA LEU A 678 30.07 -4.17 30.61
C LEU A 678 29.24 -5.45 30.72
N GLU A 679 28.18 -5.44 31.54
CA GLU A 679 27.26 -6.56 31.64
C GLU A 679 26.37 -6.63 30.41
N VAL A 680 26.19 -7.83 29.88
CA VAL A 680 25.28 -8.09 28.77
C VAL A 680 23.87 -8.27 29.31
N GLU A 681 22.86 -7.78 28.61
CA GLU A 681 21.47 -8.05 28.93
C GLU A 681 21.04 -9.40 28.36
N CYS A 682 20.41 -10.23 29.19
CA CYS A 682 19.80 -11.45 28.71
C CYS A 682 18.63 -11.15 27.77
N THR A 683 18.68 -11.66 26.55
CA THR A 683 17.67 -11.43 25.50
C THR A 683 16.27 -11.85 25.92
N ASN A 684 16.13 -12.89 26.76
CA ASN A 684 14.83 -13.42 27.16
C ASN A 684 14.25 -12.70 28.39
N CYS A 685 15.04 -12.50 29.45
CA CYS A 685 14.53 -12.01 30.74
C CYS A 685 15.04 -10.61 31.15
N GLY A 686 15.94 -9.99 30.39
CA GLY A 686 16.49 -8.66 30.67
C GLY A 686 17.51 -8.60 31.82
N LEU A 687 17.87 -9.75 32.41
CA LEU A 687 18.86 -9.82 33.49
C LEU A 687 20.26 -9.40 33.00
N ALA A 688 20.98 -8.62 33.80
CA ALA A 688 22.40 -8.36 33.54
C ALA A 688 23.23 -9.61 33.83
N ILE A 689 24.06 -10.00 32.86
CA ILE A 689 24.96 -11.13 32.93
C ILE A 689 26.38 -10.69 32.59
N SER A 690 27.38 -11.37 33.16
CA SER A 690 28.77 -11.12 32.84
C SER A 690 29.05 -11.38 31.35
N CYS A 691 29.83 -10.50 30.71
CA CYS A 691 30.27 -10.67 29.33
C CYS A 691 31.23 -11.86 29.10
N VAL A 692 31.75 -12.46 30.18
CA VAL A 692 32.63 -13.66 30.12
C VAL A 692 31.82 -14.96 30.00
N LYS A 693 30.60 -14.99 30.57
CA LYS A 693 29.76 -16.21 30.62
C LYS A 693 28.34 -16.04 30.05
N PRO A 694 28.09 -15.27 28.97
CA PRO A 694 26.79 -15.35 28.34
C PRO A 694 26.70 -16.65 27.53
N HIS A 695 25.59 -17.36 27.66
CA HIS A 695 25.25 -18.43 26.73
C HIS A 695 24.80 -17.78 25.42
N VAL A 696 25.66 -17.84 24.40
CA VAL A 696 25.31 -17.31 23.07
C VAL A 696 24.66 -18.43 22.27
N GLY A 697 23.35 -18.35 22.09
CA GLY A 697 22.57 -19.28 21.29
C GLY A 697 22.67 -18.94 19.80
N PRO A 698 22.73 -19.97 18.91
CA PRO A 698 22.64 -19.75 17.48
C PRO A 698 21.28 -19.15 17.10
N PRO A 699 21.18 -18.49 15.95
CA PRO A 699 19.90 -17.98 15.48
C PRO A 699 18.95 -19.11 15.10
N THR A 700 17.63 -18.88 15.20
CA THR A 700 16.60 -19.86 14.81
C THR A 700 16.54 -20.12 13.30
N GLU A 701 17.00 -19.14 12.51
CA GLU A 701 17.13 -19.22 11.07
C GLU A 701 18.56 -18.85 10.69
N GLN A 702 19.06 -19.39 9.59
CA GLN A 702 20.42 -19.07 9.12
C GLN A 702 20.54 -17.56 8.97
N PHE A 703 21.56 -16.99 9.62
CA PHE A 703 21.79 -15.56 9.64
C PHE A 703 20.75 -14.71 10.41
N GLY A 704 19.94 -15.31 11.29
CA GLY A 704 19.04 -14.56 12.17
C GLY A 704 19.73 -13.89 13.36
N ASN A 705 18.92 -13.49 14.35
CA ASN A 705 19.39 -12.86 15.58
C ASN A 705 20.02 -13.88 16.53
N LEU A 706 21.16 -13.53 17.12
CA LEU A 706 21.76 -14.31 18.20
C LEU A 706 20.99 -14.08 19.50
N SER A 707 20.95 -15.10 20.34
CA SER A 707 20.39 -14.98 21.70
C SER A 707 21.51 -14.92 22.72
N TYR A 708 21.44 -13.98 23.65
CA TYR A 708 22.37 -13.85 24.77
C TYR A 708 21.63 -14.24 26.04
N LEU A 709 21.92 -15.42 26.59
CA LEU A 709 21.11 -16.04 27.64
C LEU A 709 21.88 -16.11 28.96
N CYS A 710 21.16 -15.85 30.06
CA CYS A 710 21.63 -16.19 31.40
C CYS A 710 21.50 -17.69 31.65
N ASP A 711 22.22 -18.22 32.64
CA ASP A 711 22.20 -19.65 32.99
C ASP A 711 20.78 -20.21 33.12
N ARG A 712 19.87 -19.45 33.73
CA ARG A 712 18.45 -19.85 33.87
C ARG A 712 17.76 -19.98 32.52
N CYS A 713 17.82 -18.95 31.68
CA CYS A 713 17.14 -18.93 30.38
C CYS A 713 17.80 -19.81 29.32
N TYR A 714 19.02 -20.31 29.57
CA TYR A 714 19.67 -21.29 28.72
C TYR A 714 19.23 -22.73 29.04
N LEU A 715 18.86 -22.99 30.31
CA LEU A 715 18.40 -24.30 30.76
C LEU A 715 16.89 -24.51 30.55
N ASP A 716 16.11 -23.42 30.57
CA ASP A 716 14.70 -23.35 30.20
C ASP A 716 14.54 -23.34 28.67
#